data_AF-A0A7K2QPQ4-F1
#
_entry.id   AF-A0A7K2QPQ4-F1
#
_cell.length_a   1.000
_cell.length_b   1.000
_cell.length_c   1.000
_cell.angle_alpha   90.00
_cell.angle_beta   90.00
_cell.angle_gamma   90.00
#
_symmetry.space_group_name_H-M   'P 1'
#
loop_
_entity.id
_entity.type
_entity.pdbx_description
1 polymer ?
#
loop_
_entity_poly.entity_id
_entity_poly.type
_entity_poly.pdbx_seq_one_letter_code
_entity_poly.pdbx_strand_id
1 'polypeptide(L)'
;RVKIGAGFDEATYPSLGSVGEITGDTLPDLWARKGGKVVAWPGKQPDANGLSFGAEFVIAAQLGDVPVASTEVGNGNDRIRWADFDGDGRLDYTLIADDGTVSVWVNNGGDGAGGWKLLGQVFKGTTTDRSQVRLADFDGDGKSDYVVINANGSLSVRLNKGGGEGGWKDIGQAFAGTTTDRTKVRLVDFDGDGRSDYLVFGDGGDVSVHLNKGGDGNGGWQALGKVAGGATSDRSRVRWADFNGDGKADYHVINDDGGVDATLNQGGDGAGGWKPLGRVTTGFTTNRQLVQFGAFTGDANADYILAGPNDSATVYAWNGGDNSSSAGWIAHGVVMAGADAHPAPSSAFFHSIKSPTGGWAPFSPLAGVGGAGYFQGSENAITSTPDGSVQVLGTGTDGKLYHVARYPNGSWTRWGAIDGATPGSTWASRDEAIAGMPNGDAQVMSIGSDGRIYHNARYKNGSWQGWNPVSTWSARAVAATGMPNGDLQVVIIGLDGKLYHAARYANGAWQNWNALNGYQGGNGFAASAVAIAGMPNGDAQLVAVGNDGREYHDVRFVNGSWQGWSQIGGVDNATSVAITGMSNGDANLVAVGPDGITYHNARYASRSWQGWVAPGFVANDAGVTGTVNGDVHVLVSHR
;
A
#
# COMPACT_ATOMS: atom_id res chain seq x y z
N ARG A 1 -0.50 -26.69 43.05
CA ARG A 1 0.48 -26.92 41.96
C ARG A 1 -0.01 -28.14 41.19
N VAL A 2 -0.52 -27.94 39.98
CA VAL A 2 -0.99 -29.03 39.11
C VAL A 2 0.13 -29.36 38.13
N LYS A 3 0.25 -30.63 37.73
CA LYS A 3 1.35 -31.11 36.90
C LYS A 3 0.92 -31.04 35.44
N ILE A 4 1.49 -30.11 34.68
CA ILE A 4 1.38 -30.12 33.22
C ILE A 4 2.19 -31.34 32.73
N GLY A 5 1.66 -32.14 31.81
CA GLY A 5 2.30 -33.39 31.36
C GLY A 5 3.75 -33.24 30.89
N ALA A 6 4.47 -34.34 30.73
CA ALA A 6 5.83 -34.32 30.18
C ALA A 6 5.81 -33.99 28.67
N GLY A 7 6.77 -33.20 28.18
CA GLY A 7 6.90 -32.87 26.74
C GLY A 7 6.94 -31.37 26.39
N PHE A 8 6.94 -30.46 27.37
CA PHE A 8 7.15 -29.03 27.14
C PHE A 8 8.64 -28.70 27.32
N ASP A 9 9.35 -28.53 26.20
CA ASP A 9 10.72 -28.02 26.17
C ASP A 9 10.79 -26.67 25.47
N GLU A 10 11.77 -25.85 25.83
CA GLU A 10 11.95 -24.49 25.33
C GLU A 10 12.32 -24.44 23.84
N ALA A 11 12.88 -25.52 23.28
CA ALA A 11 13.20 -25.61 21.86
C ALA A 11 11.94 -25.80 20.99
N THR A 12 10.93 -26.49 21.53
CA THR A 12 9.65 -26.75 20.86
C THR A 12 8.61 -25.68 21.17
N TYR A 13 8.64 -25.15 22.40
CA TYR A 13 7.70 -24.16 22.94
C TYR A 13 8.46 -22.97 23.57
N PRO A 14 9.03 -22.06 22.77
CA PRO A 14 9.86 -20.95 23.25
C PRO A 14 9.12 -19.94 24.14
N SER A 15 7.79 -19.98 24.14
CA SER A 15 6.96 -19.17 25.03
C SER A 15 5.76 -20.00 25.48
N LEU A 16 5.51 -20.01 26.78
CA LEU A 16 4.38 -20.68 27.42
C LEU A 16 3.67 -19.68 28.33
N GLY A 17 2.35 -19.59 28.22
CA GLY A 17 1.53 -18.74 29.06
C GLY A 17 0.17 -19.37 29.33
N SER A 18 -0.54 -18.84 30.33
CA SER A 18 -1.96 -19.09 30.55
C SER A 18 -2.71 -17.79 30.30
N VAL A 19 -3.61 -17.77 29.32
CA VAL A 19 -4.55 -16.66 29.10
C VAL A 19 -5.95 -17.23 29.23
N GLY A 20 -6.65 -16.86 30.30
CA GLY A 20 -8.09 -17.06 30.47
C GLY A 20 -8.71 -18.27 29.76
N GLU A 21 -9.84 -18.04 29.10
CA GLU A 21 -10.64 -19.05 28.40
C GLU A 21 -10.50 -18.84 26.88
N ILE A 22 -9.91 -19.80 26.17
CA ILE A 22 -9.79 -19.87 24.71
C ILE A 22 -10.94 -20.72 24.13
N THR A 23 -11.42 -21.72 24.88
CA THR A 23 -12.45 -22.67 24.41
C THR A 23 -13.88 -22.36 24.86
N GLY A 24 -14.07 -21.36 25.74
CA GLY A 24 -15.37 -20.93 26.23
C GLY A 24 -16.01 -21.85 27.28
N ASP A 25 -15.23 -22.74 27.91
CA ASP A 25 -15.73 -23.75 28.86
C ASP A 25 -15.57 -23.38 30.34
N THR A 26 -15.05 -22.18 30.64
CA THR A 26 -14.85 -21.61 31.99
C THR A 26 -13.72 -22.26 32.81
N LEU A 27 -12.87 -23.07 32.18
CA LEU A 27 -11.62 -23.60 32.74
C LEU A 27 -10.37 -22.98 32.07
N PRO A 28 -9.42 -22.41 32.86
CA PRO A 28 -8.28 -21.71 32.29
C PRO A 28 -7.44 -22.55 31.33
N ASP A 29 -7.22 -22.03 30.14
CA ASP A 29 -6.50 -22.67 29.05
C ASP A 29 -4.99 -22.34 29.08
N LEU A 30 -4.20 -23.22 28.47
CA LEU A 30 -2.76 -23.05 28.29
C LEU A 30 -2.45 -22.78 26.82
N TRP A 31 -1.54 -21.85 26.53
CA TRP A 31 -1.09 -21.55 25.16
C TRP A 31 0.42 -21.52 25.03
N ALA A 32 0.91 -21.82 23.82
CA ALA A 32 2.32 -21.74 23.46
C ALA A 32 2.52 -21.32 22.00
N ARG A 33 3.71 -20.79 21.68
CA ARG A 33 4.17 -20.64 20.29
C ARG A 33 4.89 -21.91 19.86
N LYS A 34 4.59 -22.42 18.66
CA LYS A 34 5.18 -23.63 18.08
C LYS A 34 5.24 -23.51 16.55
N GLY A 35 6.43 -23.54 15.97
CA GLY A 35 6.60 -23.58 14.50
C GLY A 35 5.88 -22.46 13.73
N GLY A 36 5.90 -21.23 14.25
CA GLY A 36 5.22 -20.08 13.65
C GLY A 36 3.70 -20.01 13.88
N LYS A 37 3.13 -20.93 14.67
CA LYS A 37 1.71 -20.96 15.04
C LYS A 37 1.54 -20.77 16.53
N VAL A 38 0.33 -20.35 16.95
CA VAL A 38 -0.08 -20.40 18.36
C VAL A 38 -0.93 -21.65 18.58
N VAL A 39 -0.52 -22.48 19.52
CA VAL A 39 -1.23 -23.70 19.92
C VAL A 39 -1.76 -23.56 21.34
N ALA A 40 -2.84 -24.26 21.65
CA ALA A 40 -3.45 -24.24 22.97
C ALA A 40 -3.86 -25.64 23.42
N TRP A 41 -4.07 -25.78 24.73
CA TRP A 41 -4.62 -26.96 25.37
C TRP A 41 -5.81 -26.56 26.25
N PRO A 42 -7.01 -27.15 26.04
CA PRO A 42 -8.19 -26.83 26.83
C PRO A 42 -8.00 -27.17 28.31
N GLY A 43 -8.45 -26.33 29.23
CA GLY A 43 -8.49 -26.59 30.65
C GLY A 43 -9.42 -27.77 30.95
N LYS A 44 -9.05 -28.60 31.91
CA LYS A 44 -9.85 -29.73 32.41
C LYS A 44 -9.75 -29.82 33.92
N GLN A 45 -10.81 -30.33 34.54
CA GLN A 45 -10.75 -30.78 35.93
C GLN A 45 -9.64 -31.84 36.08
N PRO A 46 -8.74 -31.72 37.07
CA PRO A 46 -7.62 -32.65 37.22
C PRO A 46 -8.09 -34.10 37.37
N ASP A 47 -7.54 -35.01 36.57
CA ASP A 47 -7.79 -36.43 36.72
C ASP A 47 -7.01 -37.04 37.91
N ALA A 48 -7.17 -38.35 38.15
CA ALA A 48 -6.48 -39.06 39.24
C ALA A 48 -4.93 -39.01 39.15
N ASN A 49 -4.37 -38.62 38.00
CA ASN A 49 -2.94 -38.44 37.76
C ASN A 49 -2.49 -36.97 37.83
N GLY A 50 -3.42 -36.05 38.09
CA GLY A 50 -3.16 -34.61 38.21
C GLY A 50 -2.97 -33.90 36.86
N LEU A 51 -3.43 -34.49 35.75
CA LEU A 51 -3.44 -33.86 34.42
C LEU A 51 -4.72 -33.02 34.27
N SER A 52 -4.57 -31.75 33.90
CA SER A 52 -5.66 -30.77 33.83
C SER A 52 -5.82 -30.11 32.46
N PHE A 53 -5.28 -30.71 31.40
CA PHE A 53 -5.31 -30.11 30.06
C PHE A 53 -5.72 -31.14 28.99
N GLY A 54 -6.44 -30.67 27.98
CA GLY A 54 -6.93 -31.44 26.83
C GLY A 54 -5.86 -31.68 25.76
N ALA A 55 -6.30 -32.03 24.55
CA ALA A 55 -5.39 -32.21 23.42
C ALA A 55 -4.90 -30.86 22.88
N GLU A 56 -3.69 -30.84 22.32
CA GLU A 56 -3.16 -29.67 21.59
C GLU A 56 -4.06 -29.36 20.39
N PHE A 57 -4.41 -28.09 20.19
CA PHE A 57 -5.03 -27.60 18.97
C PHE A 57 -4.35 -26.30 18.53
N VAL A 58 -4.46 -25.97 17.23
CA VAL A 58 -4.00 -24.68 16.69
C VAL A 58 -5.13 -23.67 16.90
N ILE A 59 -4.85 -22.54 17.57
CA ILE A 59 -5.88 -21.56 17.95
C ILE A 59 -6.66 -21.06 16.73
N ALA A 60 -5.97 -20.80 15.61
CA ALA A 60 -6.59 -20.36 14.36
C ALA A 60 -7.60 -21.36 13.75
N ALA A 61 -7.60 -22.62 14.17
CA ALA A 61 -8.54 -23.64 13.67
C ALA A 61 -9.83 -23.75 14.49
N GLN A 62 -9.90 -23.09 15.65
CA GLN A 62 -11.06 -23.16 16.56
C GLN A 62 -11.79 -21.82 16.74
N LEU A 63 -11.13 -20.69 16.45
CA LEU A 63 -11.74 -19.36 16.32
C LEU A 63 -12.48 -19.21 14.97
N GLY A 64 -13.16 -20.25 14.49
CA GLY A 64 -13.85 -20.20 13.19
C GLY A 64 -14.58 -18.88 13.03
N ASP A 65 -14.28 -18.17 11.94
CA ASP A 65 -14.73 -16.84 11.54
C ASP A 65 -15.65 -16.22 12.59
N VAL A 66 -15.08 -15.62 13.64
CA VAL A 66 -15.89 -14.84 14.58
C VAL A 66 -16.48 -13.74 13.71
N PRO A 67 -17.82 -13.70 13.51
CA PRO A 67 -18.43 -12.65 12.71
C PRO A 67 -18.10 -11.33 13.39
N VAL A 68 -17.15 -10.61 12.83
CA VAL A 68 -16.90 -9.23 13.24
C VAL A 68 -18.10 -8.46 12.75
N ALA A 69 -18.63 -7.54 13.55
CA ALA A 69 -19.70 -6.64 13.12
C ALA A 69 -19.28 -5.94 11.81
N SER A 70 -19.70 -6.51 10.69
CA SER A 70 -19.30 -6.08 9.35
C SER A 70 -19.95 -4.74 9.10
N THR A 71 -19.12 -3.71 9.18
CA THR A 71 -19.54 -2.35 8.93
C THR A 71 -18.49 -1.65 8.12
N GLU A 72 -18.95 -0.96 7.08
CA GLU A 72 -18.19 0.15 6.54
C GLU A 72 -17.83 1.11 7.67
N VAL A 73 -16.54 1.34 7.82
CA VAL A 73 -16.01 2.39 8.67
C VAL A 73 -15.50 3.50 7.77
N GLY A 74 -16.11 4.67 7.88
CA GLY A 74 -15.78 5.81 7.03
C GLY A 74 -16.77 6.95 7.15
N ASN A 75 -16.33 8.16 6.81
CA ASN A 75 -17.27 9.25 6.60
C ASN A 75 -17.94 9.03 5.24
N GLY A 76 -19.26 8.93 5.20
CA GLY A 76 -20.03 8.76 3.97
C GLY A 76 -19.70 9.75 2.84
N ASN A 77 -19.04 10.88 3.07
CA ASN A 77 -18.61 11.79 2.01
C ASN A 77 -17.19 11.56 1.49
N ASP A 78 -16.34 10.84 2.23
CA ASP A 78 -14.95 10.63 1.84
C ASP A 78 -14.86 9.60 0.71
N ARG A 79 -13.70 9.46 0.11
CA ARG A 79 -13.48 8.46 -0.95
C ARG A 79 -13.11 7.08 -0.40
N ILE A 80 -12.47 7.04 0.77
CA ILE A 80 -12.02 5.79 1.40
C ILE A 80 -13.10 5.22 2.29
N ARG A 81 -13.30 3.91 2.22
CA ARG A 81 -14.08 3.12 3.17
C ARG A 81 -13.27 1.91 3.62
N TRP A 82 -13.40 1.57 4.89
CA TRP A 82 -12.86 0.32 5.42
C TRP A 82 -13.99 -0.68 5.53
N ALA A 83 -13.81 -1.86 4.95
CA ALA A 83 -14.83 -2.90 4.95
C ALA A 83 -14.13 -4.25 4.77
N ASP A 84 -14.62 -5.32 5.39
CA ASP A 84 -14.10 -6.67 5.15
C ASP A 84 -14.68 -7.16 3.81
N PHE A 85 -13.90 -7.09 2.74
CA PHE A 85 -14.41 -7.35 1.38
C PHE A 85 -14.28 -8.82 1.00
N ASP A 86 -13.30 -9.54 1.55
CA ASP A 86 -13.05 -10.95 1.26
C ASP A 86 -13.54 -11.93 2.33
N GLY A 87 -13.92 -11.42 3.50
CA GLY A 87 -14.55 -12.15 4.61
C GLY A 87 -13.55 -12.80 5.55
N ASP A 88 -12.33 -12.25 5.66
CA ASP A 88 -11.26 -12.80 6.50
C ASP A 88 -11.24 -12.23 7.94
N GLY A 89 -12.21 -11.36 8.26
CA GLY A 89 -12.36 -10.69 9.54
C GLY A 89 -11.50 -9.43 9.70
N ARG A 90 -10.67 -9.08 8.72
CA ARG A 90 -9.85 -7.85 8.71
C ARG A 90 -10.51 -6.81 7.83
N LEU A 91 -10.34 -5.54 8.20
CA LEU A 91 -10.78 -4.45 7.33
C LEU A 91 -9.83 -4.29 6.13
N ASP A 92 -10.43 -4.30 4.94
CA ASP A 92 -9.79 -3.96 3.68
C ASP A 92 -9.91 -2.47 3.39
N TYR A 93 -8.97 -1.98 2.58
CA TYR A 93 -9.00 -0.60 2.10
C TYR A 93 -9.79 -0.54 0.80
N THR A 94 -10.89 0.20 0.80
CA THR A 94 -11.76 0.35 -0.35
C THR A 94 -11.90 1.81 -0.76
N LEU A 95 -12.03 2.04 -2.06
CA LEU A 95 -12.09 3.35 -2.67
C LEU A 95 -13.38 3.47 -3.49
N ILE A 96 -14.21 4.46 -3.17
CA ILE A 96 -15.51 4.71 -3.80
C ILE A 96 -15.43 5.97 -4.68
N ALA A 97 -15.48 5.80 -5.99
CA ALA A 97 -15.53 6.90 -6.96
C ALA A 97 -16.88 7.66 -6.87
N ASP A 98 -16.97 8.83 -7.51
CA ASP A 98 -18.19 9.66 -7.47
C ASP A 98 -19.41 8.92 -8.00
N ASP A 99 -19.22 8.04 -8.98
CA ASP A 99 -20.27 7.18 -9.54
C ASP A 99 -20.57 5.91 -8.71
N GLY A 100 -19.92 5.76 -7.56
CA GLY A 100 -20.03 4.60 -6.70
C GLY A 100 -19.18 3.40 -7.14
N THR A 101 -18.31 3.54 -8.15
CA THR A 101 -17.37 2.47 -8.53
C THR A 101 -16.44 2.15 -7.37
N VAL A 102 -16.24 0.85 -7.11
CA VAL A 102 -15.48 0.34 -5.96
C VAL A 102 -14.17 -0.28 -6.43
N SER A 103 -13.06 0.18 -5.85
CA SER A 103 -11.76 -0.47 -5.96
C SER A 103 -11.28 -0.93 -4.59
N VAL A 104 -10.62 -2.10 -4.52
CA VAL A 104 -10.28 -2.75 -3.23
C VAL A 104 -8.82 -3.17 -3.17
N TRP A 105 -8.23 -2.98 -2.00
CA TRP A 105 -6.96 -3.54 -1.55
C TRP A 105 -7.23 -4.38 -0.31
N VAL A 106 -7.01 -5.68 -0.43
CA VAL A 106 -7.24 -6.67 0.63
C VAL A 106 -6.10 -6.68 1.64
N ASN A 107 -6.42 -6.72 2.93
CA ASN A 107 -5.50 -6.74 4.05
C ASN A 107 -5.14 -8.17 4.48
N ASN A 108 -4.03 -8.73 4.00
CA ASN A 108 -3.59 -10.09 4.38
C ASN A 108 -2.77 -10.14 5.70
N GLY A 109 -2.75 -9.08 6.52
CA GLY A 109 -2.27 -9.19 7.91
C GLY A 109 -0.76 -9.25 8.16
N GLY A 110 0.06 -8.43 7.49
CA GLY A 110 1.50 -8.30 7.78
C GLY A 110 1.83 -7.26 8.86
N ASP A 111 2.94 -7.43 9.58
CA ASP A 111 3.51 -6.45 10.52
C ASP A 111 4.24 -5.31 9.76
N GLY A 112 3.49 -4.60 8.90
CA GLY A 112 3.97 -3.51 8.06
C GLY A 112 3.24 -3.44 6.70
N ALA A 113 3.62 -2.47 5.86
CA ALA A 113 3.00 -2.14 4.57
C ALA A 113 3.03 -3.25 3.48
N GLY A 114 3.38 -4.50 3.82
CA GLY A 114 3.50 -5.64 2.91
C GLY A 114 2.33 -6.64 2.93
N GLY A 115 1.27 -6.36 3.71
CA GLY A 115 0.07 -7.21 3.78
C GLY A 115 -0.98 -6.95 2.68
N TRP A 116 -0.86 -5.87 1.90
CA TRP A 116 -1.91 -5.46 0.98
C TRP A 116 -1.88 -6.20 -0.36
N LYS A 117 -3.04 -6.68 -0.81
CA LYS A 117 -3.25 -7.26 -2.15
C LYS A 117 -4.26 -6.41 -2.91
N LEU A 118 -3.83 -5.74 -3.97
CA LEU A 118 -4.74 -5.02 -4.86
C LEU A 118 -5.66 -6.01 -5.60
N LEU A 119 -6.97 -5.79 -5.52
CA LEU A 119 -7.95 -6.45 -6.39
C LEU A 119 -8.33 -5.58 -7.59
N GLY A 120 -8.06 -4.27 -7.55
CA GLY A 120 -8.42 -3.33 -8.62
C GLY A 120 -9.88 -2.89 -8.49
N GLN A 121 -10.47 -2.47 -9.61
CA GLN A 121 -11.91 -2.23 -9.69
C GLN A 121 -12.64 -3.57 -9.57
N VAL A 122 -13.45 -3.71 -8.52
CA VAL A 122 -14.21 -4.94 -8.23
C VAL A 122 -15.70 -4.77 -8.49
N PHE A 123 -16.18 -3.54 -8.61
CA PHE A 123 -17.57 -3.26 -8.91
C PHE A 123 -17.72 -1.94 -9.67
N LYS A 124 -18.52 -1.97 -10.74
CA LYS A 124 -18.92 -0.75 -11.43
C LYS A 124 -20.11 -0.10 -10.72
N GLY A 125 -19.94 1.16 -10.33
CA GLY A 125 -20.92 1.89 -9.54
C GLY A 125 -22.29 2.05 -10.21
N THR A 126 -23.31 2.28 -9.39
CA THR A 126 -24.71 2.45 -9.85
C THR A 126 -25.34 3.75 -9.40
N THR A 127 -24.53 4.73 -8.99
CA THR A 127 -24.99 6.05 -8.57
C THR A 127 -24.13 7.11 -9.27
N THR A 128 -24.38 8.38 -8.97
CA THR A 128 -23.53 9.52 -9.33
C THR A 128 -23.12 10.32 -8.10
N ASP A 129 -23.44 9.81 -6.91
CA ASP A 129 -23.13 10.41 -5.62
C ASP A 129 -22.61 9.32 -4.68
N ARG A 130 -21.28 9.26 -4.52
CA ARG A 130 -20.60 8.33 -3.62
C ARG A 130 -21.16 8.34 -2.20
N SER A 131 -21.77 9.45 -1.76
CA SER A 131 -22.28 9.56 -0.40
C SER A 131 -23.52 8.73 -0.11
N GLN A 132 -24.13 8.18 -1.16
CA GLN A 132 -25.20 7.19 -1.06
C GLN A 132 -24.70 5.77 -0.81
N VAL A 133 -23.43 5.48 -1.09
CA VAL A 133 -22.87 4.13 -1.01
C VAL A 133 -22.48 3.79 0.41
N ARG A 134 -22.85 2.58 0.86
CA ARG A 134 -22.32 1.90 2.02
C ARG A 134 -21.83 0.50 1.64
N LEU A 135 -20.78 0.03 2.28
CA LEU A 135 -20.34 -1.35 2.29
C LEU A 135 -20.77 -2.01 3.60
N ALA A 136 -21.46 -3.14 3.55
CA ALA A 136 -21.96 -3.79 4.76
C ALA A 136 -22.30 -5.25 4.45
N ASP A 137 -22.04 -6.20 5.35
CA ASP A 137 -22.51 -7.58 5.17
C ASP A 137 -24.03 -7.61 5.39
N PHE A 138 -24.77 -7.63 4.29
CA PHE A 138 -26.23 -7.54 4.32
C PHE A 138 -26.87 -8.91 4.49
N ASP A 139 -26.23 -9.98 4.03
CA ASP A 139 -26.80 -11.34 4.10
C ASP A 139 -26.15 -12.29 5.12
N GLY A 140 -25.06 -11.85 5.74
CA GLY A 140 -24.38 -12.51 6.85
C GLY A 140 -23.38 -13.57 6.37
N ASP A 141 -22.78 -13.38 5.19
CA ASP A 141 -21.81 -14.32 4.62
C ASP A 141 -20.34 -13.97 4.91
N GLY A 142 -20.12 -12.95 5.74
CA GLY A 142 -18.83 -12.42 6.16
C GLY A 142 -18.28 -11.35 5.22
N LYS A 143 -18.80 -11.20 4.00
CA LYS A 143 -18.29 -10.24 3.02
C LYS A 143 -19.13 -8.98 2.98
N SER A 144 -18.45 -7.88 2.73
CA SER A 144 -19.14 -6.60 2.53
C SER A 144 -19.87 -6.55 1.19
N ASP A 145 -21.16 -6.27 1.26
CA ASP A 145 -22.06 -6.03 0.13
C ASP A 145 -22.13 -4.55 -0.25
N TYR A 146 -22.60 -4.25 -1.45
CA TYR A 146 -22.76 -2.89 -1.95
C TYR A 146 -24.18 -2.41 -1.73
N VAL A 147 -24.36 -1.41 -0.88
CA VAL A 147 -25.66 -0.86 -0.49
C VAL A 147 -25.76 0.62 -0.91
N VAL A 148 -26.81 0.97 -1.65
CA VAL A 148 -27.17 2.36 -1.94
C VAL A 148 -28.29 2.78 -1.00
N ILE A 149 -28.02 3.75 -0.14
CA ILE A 149 -29.04 4.43 0.67
C ILE A 149 -29.65 5.56 -0.16
N ASN A 150 -30.85 5.32 -0.65
CA ASN A 150 -31.60 6.27 -1.45
C ASN A 150 -32.01 7.49 -0.60
N ALA A 151 -32.35 8.60 -1.26
CA ALA A 151 -32.73 9.85 -0.58
C ALA A 151 -33.83 9.67 0.49
N ASN A 152 -34.78 8.76 0.24
CA ASN A 152 -35.87 8.40 1.15
C ASN A 152 -35.51 7.29 2.17
N GLY A 153 -34.23 7.05 2.45
CA GLY A 153 -33.76 6.05 3.39
C GLY A 153 -33.95 4.58 2.95
N SER A 154 -34.57 4.31 1.79
CA SER A 154 -34.64 2.93 1.27
C SER A 154 -33.26 2.41 0.88
N LEU A 155 -33.09 1.09 0.93
CA LEU A 155 -31.83 0.41 0.60
C LEU A 155 -31.96 -0.33 -0.72
N SER A 156 -31.06 -0.08 -1.66
CA SER A 156 -30.86 -0.93 -2.84
C SER A 156 -29.55 -1.71 -2.69
N VAL A 157 -29.60 -3.03 -2.80
CA VAL A 157 -28.50 -3.91 -2.36
C VAL A 157 -28.01 -4.79 -3.49
N ARG A 158 -26.69 -4.98 -3.56
CA ARG A 158 -26.01 -5.95 -4.41
C ARG A 158 -25.09 -6.79 -3.55
N LEU A 159 -25.32 -8.08 -3.57
CA LEU A 159 -24.59 -9.03 -2.75
C LEU A 159 -23.27 -9.40 -3.42
N ASN A 160 -22.19 -9.37 -2.64
CA ASN A 160 -20.85 -9.79 -3.04
C ASN A 160 -20.72 -11.31 -2.89
N LYS A 161 -20.73 -12.04 -4.01
CA LYS A 161 -20.52 -13.49 -4.02
C LYS A 161 -19.10 -13.91 -4.34
N GLY A 162 -18.15 -12.97 -4.31
CA GLY A 162 -16.75 -13.16 -4.65
C GLY A 162 -16.51 -13.32 -6.16
N GLY A 163 -15.24 -13.34 -6.57
CA GLY A 163 -14.86 -13.51 -7.98
C GLY A 163 -14.72 -12.21 -8.80
N GLY A 164 -14.58 -11.06 -8.14
CA GLY A 164 -14.37 -9.76 -8.81
C GLY A 164 -15.64 -9.17 -9.42
N GLU A 165 -15.52 -8.41 -10.52
CA GLU A 165 -16.65 -7.68 -11.14
C GLU A 165 -17.85 -8.57 -11.54
N GLY A 166 -17.60 -9.84 -11.88
CA GLY A 166 -18.67 -10.80 -12.24
C GLY A 166 -19.40 -11.42 -11.04
N GLY A 167 -18.96 -11.14 -9.82
CA GLY A 167 -19.40 -11.77 -8.57
C GLY A 167 -20.65 -11.18 -7.94
N TRP A 168 -21.23 -10.13 -8.51
CA TRP A 168 -22.27 -9.36 -7.85
C TRP A 168 -23.68 -9.84 -8.20
N LYS A 169 -24.51 -10.03 -7.19
CA LYS A 169 -25.94 -10.37 -7.34
C LYS A 169 -26.81 -9.19 -6.94
N ASP A 170 -27.48 -8.58 -7.90
CA ASP A 170 -28.47 -7.53 -7.63
C ASP A 170 -29.76 -8.13 -7.05
N ILE A 171 -30.17 -7.64 -5.87
CA ILE A 171 -31.42 -8.03 -5.21
C ILE A 171 -32.43 -6.87 -5.18
N GLY A 172 -32.13 -5.74 -5.83
CA GLY A 172 -33.01 -4.59 -5.91
C GLY A 172 -33.19 -3.87 -4.58
N GLN A 173 -34.39 -3.32 -4.36
CA GLN A 173 -34.72 -2.60 -3.13
C GLN A 173 -35.02 -3.59 -1.99
N ALA A 174 -34.05 -3.81 -1.10
CA ALA A 174 -34.15 -4.77 -0.01
C ALA A 174 -34.86 -4.21 1.25
N PHE A 175 -34.97 -2.88 1.37
CA PHE A 175 -35.71 -2.24 2.45
C PHE A 175 -36.36 -0.92 2.01
N ALA A 176 -37.58 -0.66 2.47
CA ALA A 176 -38.33 0.55 2.10
C ALA A 176 -37.83 1.83 2.81
N GLY A 177 -37.07 1.69 3.91
CA GLY A 177 -36.61 2.81 4.73
C GLY A 177 -37.69 3.31 5.70
N THR A 178 -37.27 4.07 6.71
CA THR A 178 -38.15 4.66 7.74
C THR A 178 -37.91 6.15 7.98
N THR A 179 -37.14 6.80 7.11
CA THR A 179 -36.80 8.23 7.18
C THR A 179 -36.78 8.82 5.77
N THR A 180 -36.98 10.12 5.63
CA THR A 180 -36.81 10.83 4.35
C THR A 180 -35.44 11.52 4.22
N ASP A 181 -34.55 11.30 5.19
CA ASP A 181 -33.19 11.84 5.21
C ASP A 181 -32.19 10.69 5.37
N ARG A 182 -31.56 10.31 4.26
CA ARG A 182 -30.52 9.26 4.21
C ARG A 182 -29.34 9.52 5.14
N THR A 183 -29.06 10.78 5.49
CA THR A 183 -27.89 11.10 6.30
C THR A 183 -28.06 10.65 7.76
N LYS A 184 -29.31 10.39 8.18
CA LYS A 184 -29.69 9.80 9.48
C LYS A 184 -29.49 8.29 9.54
N VAL A 185 -29.18 7.63 8.42
CA VAL A 185 -29.11 6.17 8.33
C VAL A 185 -27.70 5.66 8.62
N ARG A 186 -27.59 4.59 9.39
CA ARG A 186 -26.38 3.76 9.51
C ARG A 186 -26.75 2.29 9.36
N LEU A 187 -25.80 1.48 8.90
CA LEU A 187 -25.91 0.03 8.80
C LEU A 187 -24.88 -0.58 9.74
N VAL A 188 -25.34 -1.36 10.71
CA VAL A 188 -24.47 -2.02 11.71
C VAL A 188 -25.08 -3.32 12.17
N ASP A 189 -24.28 -4.33 12.51
CA ASP A 189 -24.77 -5.52 13.20
C ASP A 189 -25.07 -5.16 14.67
N PHE A 190 -26.33 -4.89 14.99
CA PHE A 190 -26.73 -4.42 16.31
C PHE A 190 -26.98 -5.58 17.27
N ASP A 191 -27.42 -6.73 16.79
CA ASP A 191 -27.76 -7.87 17.65
C ASP A 191 -26.77 -9.04 17.61
N GLY A 192 -25.76 -8.95 16.75
CA GLY A 192 -24.64 -9.89 16.65
C GLY A 192 -24.98 -11.13 15.84
N ASP A 193 -25.94 -11.05 14.92
CA ASP A 193 -26.33 -12.17 14.07
C ASP A 193 -25.54 -12.27 12.74
N GLY A 194 -24.55 -11.40 12.58
CA GLY A 194 -23.67 -11.30 11.42
C GLY A 194 -24.24 -10.43 10.31
N ARG A 195 -25.50 -9.98 10.40
CA ARG A 195 -26.12 -9.14 9.36
C ARG A 195 -26.20 -7.69 9.79
N SER A 196 -26.02 -6.83 8.81
CA SER A 196 -26.20 -5.39 9.00
C SER A 196 -27.67 -5.02 9.20
N ASP A 197 -27.96 -4.40 10.34
CA ASP A 197 -29.24 -3.83 10.73
C ASP A 197 -29.36 -2.36 10.33
N TYR A 198 -30.60 -1.84 10.29
CA TYR A 198 -30.89 -0.49 9.84
C TYR A 198 -31.16 0.45 11.03
N LEU A 199 -30.26 1.41 11.22
CA LEU A 199 -30.33 2.41 12.29
C LEU A 199 -30.76 3.78 11.75
N VAL A 200 -31.60 4.48 12.51
CA VAL A 200 -31.99 5.87 12.24
C VAL A 200 -31.74 6.75 13.45
N PHE A 201 -30.99 7.82 13.24
CA PHE A 201 -30.83 8.91 14.20
C PHE A 201 -32.04 9.86 14.16
N GLY A 202 -32.69 10.06 15.30
CA GLY A 202 -33.64 11.13 15.54
C GLY A 202 -32.92 12.47 15.75
N ASP A 203 -33.65 13.57 15.57
CA ASP A 203 -33.09 14.93 15.72
C ASP A 203 -32.70 15.25 17.17
N GLY A 204 -33.25 14.51 18.15
CA GLY A 204 -32.87 14.57 19.56
C GLY A 204 -31.61 13.77 19.89
N GLY A 205 -31.00 13.07 18.92
CA GLY A 205 -29.86 12.18 19.11
C GLY A 205 -30.23 10.74 19.40
N ASP A 206 -31.52 10.44 19.60
CA ASP A 206 -31.97 9.08 19.85
C ASP A 206 -31.82 8.18 18.62
N VAL A 207 -31.64 6.89 18.86
CA VAL A 207 -31.40 5.92 17.78
C VAL A 207 -32.47 4.85 17.80
N SER A 208 -33.09 4.61 16.65
CA SER A 208 -34.02 3.52 16.43
C SER A 208 -33.43 2.47 15.50
N VAL A 209 -33.70 1.19 15.77
CA VAL A 209 -33.16 0.04 15.02
C VAL A 209 -34.30 -0.75 14.36
N HIS A 210 -34.05 -1.23 13.15
CA HIS A 210 -34.80 -2.31 12.50
C HIS A 210 -33.82 -3.44 12.23
N LEU A 211 -34.10 -4.62 12.77
CA LEU A 211 -33.25 -5.79 12.64
C LEU A 211 -33.46 -6.46 11.28
N ASN A 212 -32.37 -6.88 10.66
CA ASN A 212 -32.36 -7.64 9.41
C ASN A 212 -32.40 -9.15 9.71
N LYS A 213 -33.60 -9.73 9.77
CA LYS A 213 -33.78 -11.19 9.97
C LYS A 213 -33.68 -12.02 8.70
N GLY A 214 -33.08 -11.46 7.65
CA GLY A 214 -32.83 -12.11 6.38
C GLY A 214 -34.05 -12.16 5.45
N GLY A 215 -33.78 -12.32 4.16
CA GLY A 215 -34.78 -12.40 3.10
C GLY A 215 -34.14 -12.14 1.74
N ASP A 216 -34.62 -12.79 0.69
CA ASP A 216 -34.17 -12.66 -0.69
C ASP A 216 -34.60 -11.35 -1.37
N GLY A 217 -34.55 -10.24 -0.62
CA GLY A 217 -34.85 -8.89 -1.10
C GLY A 217 -36.31 -8.44 -0.96
N ASN A 218 -37.19 -9.19 -0.29
CA ASN A 218 -38.62 -8.82 -0.15
C ASN A 218 -39.25 -9.04 1.25
N GLY A 219 -38.47 -9.18 2.32
CA GLY A 219 -38.97 -9.39 3.68
C GLY A 219 -37.85 -9.57 4.71
N GLY A 220 -38.20 -9.70 6.00
CA GLY A 220 -37.24 -10.00 7.07
C GLY A 220 -36.97 -8.90 8.09
N TRP A 221 -37.51 -7.69 7.90
CA TRP A 221 -37.22 -6.58 8.81
C TRP A 221 -38.11 -6.60 10.04
N GLN A 222 -37.50 -6.59 11.22
CA GLN A 222 -38.19 -6.48 12.50
C GLN A 222 -37.91 -5.13 13.13
N ALA A 223 -38.96 -4.32 13.34
CA ALA A 223 -38.83 -3.06 14.06
C ALA A 223 -38.52 -3.34 15.54
N LEU A 224 -37.33 -2.94 15.99
CA LEU A 224 -36.94 -2.98 17.40
C LEU A 224 -37.35 -1.70 18.13
N GLY A 225 -37.42 -0.59 17.39
CA GLY A 225 -37.78 0.73 17.93
C GLY A 225 -36.56 1.44 18.52
N LYS A 226 -36.80 2.34 19.49
CA LYS A 226 -35.76 3.20 20.08
C LYS A 226 -34.88 2.41 21.04
N VAL A 227 -33.59 2.29 20.72
CA VAL A 227 -32.59 1.52 21.50
C VAL A 227 -31.67 2.41 22.32
N ALA A 228 -31.53 3.69 21.95
CA ALA A 228 -30.69 4.64 22.66
C ALA A 228 -31.41 5.99 22.80
N GLY A 229 -31.26 6.62 23.97
CA GLY A 229 -31.77 7.96 24.25
C GLY A 229 -31.02 9.08 23.51
N GLY A 230 -29.80 8.78 23.02
CA GLY A 230 -28.90 9.74 22.38
C GLY A 230 -27.99 10.42 23.40
N ALA A 231 -26.71 10.04 23.44
CA ALA A 231 -25.73 10.72 24.30
C ALA A 231 -25.38 12.14 23.81
N THR A 232 -25.68 12.44 22.54
CA THR A 232 -25.48 13.74 21.91
C THR A 232 -26.46 13.91 20.74
N SER A 233 -26.86 15.14 20.46
CA SER A 233 -27.63 15.49 19.26
C SER A 233 -26.74 15.69 18.02
N ASP A 234 -25.43 15.84 18.19
CA ASP A 234 -24.48 15.89 17.06
C ASP A 234 -24.07 14.46 16.65
N ARG A 235 -24.83 13.89 15.72
CA ARG A 235 -24.55 12.57 15.11
C ARG A 235 -23.15 12.42 14.53
N SER A 236 -22.46 13.50 14.17
CA SER A 236 -21.08 13.42 13.64
C SER A 236 -20.07 12.95 14.70
N ARG A 237 -20.44 13.03 15.98
CA ARG A 237 -19.64 12.56 17.12
C ARG A 237 -19.86 11.08 17.44
N VAL A 238 -20.86 10.44 16.84
CA VAL A 238 -21.20 9.05 17.15
C VAL A 238 -20.49 8.09 16.19
N ARG A 239 -19.94 7.00 16.73
CA ARG A 239 -19.43 5.85 15.98
C ARG A 239 -20.04 4.57 16.55
N TRP A 240 -20.15 3.58 15.68
CA TRP A 240 -20.64 2.24 15.99
C TRP A 240 -19.59 1.25 15.53
N ALA A 241 -19.15 0.39 16.42
CA ALA A 241 -18.15 -0.64 16.16
C ALA A 241 -18.18 -1.64 17.32
N ASP A 242 -17.80 -2.89 17.09
CA ASP A 242 -17.65 -3.89 18.14
C ASP A 242 -16.35 -3.64 18.92
N PHE A 243 -16.44 -3.00 20.08
CA PHE A 243 -15.25 -2.58 20.84
C PHE A 243 -14.65 -3.71 21.66
N ASN A 244 -15.49 -4.67 22.09
CA ASN A 244 -15.11 -5.75 22.99
C ASN A 244 -15.06 -7.13 22.32
N GLY A 245 -15.26 -7.21 21.00
CA GLY A 245 -15.18 -8.42 20.20
C GLY A 245 -16.31 -9.40 20.47
N ASP A 246 -17.50 -8.94 20.88
CA ASP A 246 -18.64 -9.80 21.18
C ASP A 246 -19.62 -9.98 20.02
N GLY A 247 -19.29 -9.44 18.84
CA GLY A 247 -20.04 -9.48 17.61
C GLY A 247 -21.07 -8.35 17.48
N LYS A 248 -21.29 -7.53 18.52
CA LYS A 248 -22.33 -6.49 18.51
C LYS A 248 -21.73 -5.10 18.37
N ALA A 249 -22.42 -4.25 17.64
CA ALA A 249 -22.03 -2.85 17.55
C ALA A 249 -22.24 -2.11 18.90
N ASP A 250 -21.14 -1.57 19.42
CA ASP A 250 -21.12 -0.72 20.61
C ASP A 250 -21.21 0.77 20.26
N TYR A 251 -21.64 1.56 21.24
CA TYR A 251 -21.91 2.98 21.07
C TYR A 251 -20.74 3.85 21.55
N HIS A 252 -20.16 4.63 20.63
CA HIS A 252 -19.00 5.47 20.89
C HIS A 252 -19.31 6.95 20.66
N VAL A 253 -18.85 7.82 21.56
CA VAL A 253 -18.97 9.28 21.45
C VAL A 253 -17.59 9.91 21.44
N ILE A 254 -17.26 10.60 20.35
CA ILE A 254 -16.05 11.43 20.23
C ILE A 254 -16.34 12.79 20.88
N ASN A 255 -15.55 13.13 21.87
CA ASN A 255 -15.59 14.39 22.61
C ASN A 255 -14.86 15.51 21.86
N ASP A 256 -15.16 16.76 22.21
CA ASP A 256 -14.59 17.93 21.53
C ASP A 256 -13.07 18.04 21.72
N ASP A 257 -12.53 17.41 22.77
CA ASP A 257 -11.10 17.29 23.02
C ASP A 257 -10.44 16.08 22.31
N GLY A 258 -11.20 15.35 21.49
CA GLY A 258 -10.75 14.16 20.77
C GLY A 258 -10.91 12.85 21.54
N GLY A 259 -11.22 12.90 22.83
CA GLY A 259 -11.45 11.70 23.65
C GLY A 259 -12.62 10.88 23.16
N VAL A 260 -12.66 9.60 23.49
CA VAL A 260 -13.78 8.72 23.11
C VAL A 260 -14.35 8.06 24.34
N ASP A 261 -15.66 8.21 24.53
CA ASP A 261 -16.44 7.48 25.52
C ASP A 261 -17.13 6.29 24.86
N ALA A 262 -16.99 5.10 25.43
CA ALA A 262 -17.59 3.87 24.91
C ALA A 262 -18.68 3.33 25.86
N THR A 263 -19.73 2.78 25.29
CA THR A 263 -20.83 2.11 25.99
C THR A 263 -21.14 0.81 25.28
N LEU A 264 -20.95 -0.31 25.97
CA LEU A 264 -21.07 -1.65 25.40
C LEU A 264 -22.52 -2.10 25.28
N ASN A 265 -22.85 -2.82 24.20
CA ASN A 265 -24.15 -3.40 23.92
C ASN A 265 -24.25 -4.85 24.43
N GLN A 266 -24.67 -5.06 25.68
CA GLN A 266 -24.74 -6.39 26.30
C GLN A 266 -26.04 -7.17 26.02
N GLY A 267 -26.76 -6.84 24.95
CA GLY A 267 -28.00 -7.51 24.55
C GLY A 267 -29.20 -6.57 24.57
N GLY A 268 -29.72 -6.28 23.38
CA GLY A 268 -30.88 -5.43 23.18
C GLY A 268 -31.88 -6.02 22.19
N ASP A 269 -32.75 -6.91 22.65
CA ASP A 269 -34.01 -7.29 22.00
C ASP A 269 -35.20 -6.39 22.45
N GLY A 270 -34.92 -5.21 23.02
CA GLY A 270 -35.90 -4.12 22.99
C GLY A 270 -35.97 -3.13 24.16
N ALA A 271 -35.22 -3.26 25.26
CA ALA A 271 -35.12 -2.22 26.29
C ALA A 271 -34.08 -2.55 27.39
N GLY A 272 -32.81 -2.17 27.20
CA GLY A 272 -31.74 -2.40 28.18
C GLY A 272 -30.48 -2.99 27.56
N GLY A 273 -29.43 -3.19 28.35
CA GLY A 273 -28.18 -3.84 27.92
C GLY A 273 -26.97 -2.92 27.76
N TRP A 274 -27.14 -1.59 27.81
CA TRP A 274 -26.01 -0.67 27.72
C TRP A 274 -25.15 -0.68 28.99
N LYS A 275 -23.87 -1.01 28.86
CA LYS A 275 -22.87 -0.93 29.94
C LYS A 275 -21.86 0.18 29.63
N PRO A 276 -21.92 1.32 30.33
CA PRO A 276 -20.91 2.38 30.17
C PRO A 276 -19.52 1.87 30.54
N LEU A 277 -18.58 1.97 29.61
CA LEU A 277 -17.17 1.68 29.85
C LEU A 277 -16.40 2.94 30.29
N GLY A 278 -16.96 4.12 29.98
CA GLY A 278 -16.35 5.42 30.23
C GLY A 278 -15.40 5.82 29.10
N ARG A 279 -14.46 6.71 29.42
CA ARG A 279 -13.50 7.23 28.43
C ARG A 279 -12.45 6.19 28.10
N VAL A 280 -12.38 5.71 26.86
CA VAL A 280 -11.44 4.66 26.40
C VAL A 280 -10.16 5.21 25.75
N THR A 281 -10.14 6.50 25.41
CA THR A 281 -8.92 7.19 24.97
C THR A 281 -9.03 8.70 25.19
N THR A 282 -7.88 9.36 25.33
CA THR A 282 -7.79 10.82 25.29
C THR A 282 -7.93 11.38 23.87
N GLY A 283 -7.81 10.54 22.84
CA GLY A 283 -7.88 10.92 21.43
C GLY A 283 -6.52 11.10 20.77
N PHE A 284 -6.43 10.74 19.49
CA PHE A 284 -5.23 10.96 18.64
C PHE A 284 -5.37 12.20 17.74
N THR A 285 -6.57 12.79 17.68
CA THR A 285 -6.88 14.01 16.94
C THR A 285 -8.09 14.70 17.58
N THR A 286 -8.16 16.02 17.45
CA THR A 286 -9.39 16.80 17.76
C THR A 286 -10.34 16.89 16.57
N ASN A 287 -9.87 16.53 15.36
CA ASN A 287 -10.73 16.49 14.18
C ASN A 287 -11.47 15.15 14.09
N ARG A 288 -12.65 15.11 14.72
CA ARG A 288 -13.54 13.92 14.74
C ARG A 288 -13.94 13.37 13.38
N GLN A 289 -13.87 14.15 12.29
CA GLN A 289 -14.24 13.67 10.96
C GLN A 289 -13.25 12.62 10.44
N LEU A 290 -12.00 12.65 10.93
CA LEU A 290 -10.95 11.72 10.53
C LEU A 290 -11.00 10.41 11.32
N VAL A 291 -11.82 10.33 12.36
CA VAL A 291 -11.82 9.23 13.33
C VAL A 291 -12.82 8.16 12.93
N GLN A 292 -12.34 6.93 12.92
CA GLN A 292 -13.01 5.72 12.47
C GLN A 292 -12.69 4.58 13.46
N PHE A 293 -13.60 3.62 13.61
CA PHE A 293 -13.45 2.45 14.49
C PHE A 293 -13.88 1.17 13.79
N GLY A 294 -13.04 0.13 13.82
CA GLY A 294 -13.39 -1.23 13.39
C GLY A 294 -12.20 -2.18 13.41
N ALA A 295 -12.42 -3.49 13.25
CA ALA A 295 -11.39 -4.51 13.46
C ALA A 295 -10.39 -4.58 12.30
N PHE A 296 -9.39 -3.69 12.31
CA PHE A 296 -8.36 -3.66 11.29
C PHE A 296 -7.43 -4.87 11.38
N THR A 297 -7.14 -5.33 12.59
CA THR A 297 -6.19 -6.43 12.83
C THR A 297 -6.79 -7.83 12.70
N GLY A 298 -8.12 -7.95 12.68
CA GLY A 298 -8.85 -9.22 12.69
C GLY A 298 -8.90 -9.90 14.05
N ASP A 299 -8.71 -9.15 15.14
CA ASP A 299 -8.82 -9.64 16.52
C ASP A 299 -10.24 -9.49 17.11
N ALA A 300 -11.20 -9.16 16.25
CA ALA A 300 -12.60 -8.80 16.54
C ALA A 300 -12.81 -7.50 17.34
N ASN A 301 -11.78 -6.89 17.92
CA ASN A 301 -11.93 -5.63 18.64
C ASN A 301 -11.82 -4.44 17.68
N ALA A 302 -12.55 -3.37 17.96
CA ALA A 302 -12.46 -2.16 17.18
C ALA A 302 -11.12 -1.44 17.38
N ASP A 303 -10.37 -1.29 16.29
CA ASP A 303 -9.15 -0.49 16.22
C ASP A 303 -9.48 0.97 15.89
N TYR A 304 -8.63 1.91 16.32
CA TYR A 304 -8.77 3.33 16.01
C TYR A 304 -8.08 3.62 14.68
N ILE A 305 -8.87 4.00 13.68
CA ILE A 305 -8.39 4.36 12.36
C ILE A 305 -8.47 5.88 12.20
N LEU A 306 -7.36 6.48 11.79
CA LEU A 306 -7.22 7.91 11.56
C LEU A 306 -6.96 8.17 10.08
N ALA A 307 -7.95 8.74 9.39
CA ALA A 307 -7.80 9.19 8.01
C ALA A 307 -6.75 10.31 7.93
N GLY A 308 -5.81 10.14 7.00
CA GLY A 308 -4.73 11.07 6.72
C GLY A 308 -4.92 11.77 5.37
N PRO A 309 -4.02 12.71 5.02
CA PRO A 309 -4.03 13.36 3.71
C PRO A 309 -3.79 12.35 2.57
N ASN A 310 -4.20 12.70 1.35
CA ASN A 310 -4.00 11.90 0.13
C ASN A 310 -4.48 10.45 0.26
N ASP A 311 -5.66 10.27 0.84
CA ASP A 311 -6.25 8.97 1.05
C ASP A 311 -5.36 7.99 1.88
N SER A 312 -4.48 8.51 2.74
CA SER A 312 -3.71 7.71 3.69
C SER A 312 -4.49 7.38 4.96
N ALA A 313 -3.97 6.44 5.76
CA ALA A 313 -4.52 6.17 7.09
C ALA A 313 -3.48 5.68 8.09
N THR A 314 -3.66 6.09 9.34
CA THR A 314 -2.90 5.62 10.50
C THR A 314 -3.79 4.76 11.37
N VAL A 315 -3.28 3.63 11.87
CA VAL A 315 -4.04 2.73 12.77
C VAL A 315 -3.39 2.66 14.14
N TYR A 316 -4.24 2.62 15.18
CA TYR A 316 -3.87 2.28 16.54
C TYR A 316 -4.73 1.09 16.97
N ALA A 317 -4.11 -0.05 17.22
CA ALA A 317 -4.81 -1.28 17.58
C ALA A 317 -5.13 -1.32 19.07
N TRP A 318 -6.30 -1.85 19.42
CA TRP A 318 -6.69 -2.01 20.82
C TRP A 318 -6.12 -3.30 21.42
N ASN A 319 -5.50 -3.23 22.61
CA ASN A 319 -4.94 -4.41 23.28
C ASN A 319 -5.43 -4.56 24.74
N GLY A 320 -6.64 -4.05 25.05
CA GLY A 320 -7.29 -4.26 26.35
C GLY A 320 -6.66 -3.54 27.55
N GLY A 321 -5.96 -2.41 27.35
CA GLY A 321 -5.34 -1.61 28.42
C GLY A 321 -6.31 -0.68 29.18
N ASP A 322 -5.79 0.09 30.15
CA ASP A 322 -6.62 0.87 31.09
C ASP A 322 -7.40 2.05 30.47
N ASN A 323 -8.65 2.23 30.89
CA ASN A 323 -9.64 3.21 30.41
C ASN A 323 -9.31 4.68 30.75
N SER A 324 -8.04 5.10 30.71
CA SER A 324 -7.70 6.51 31.00
C SER A 324 -6.38 7.00 30.40
N SER A 325 -5.61 6.16 29.72
CA SER A 325 -4.35 6.56 29.09
C SER A 325 -4.20 5.94 27.70
N SER A 326 -3.23 6.42 26.90
CA SER A 326 -2.88 5.79 25.62
C SER A 326 -2.23 4.40 25.79
N ALA A 327 -2.08 3.88 27.02
CA ALA A 327 -1.36 2.64 27.31
C ALA A 327 -2.08 1.35 26.88
N GLY A 328 -3.33 1.43 26.38
CA GLY A 328 -4.05 0.31 25.78
C GLY A 328 -4.06 0.27 24.25
N TRP A 329 -3.56 1.32 23.60
CA TRP A 329 -3.57 1.47 22.14
C TRP A 329 -2.15 1.33 21.57
N ILE A 330 -1.95 0.33 20.71
CA ILE A 330 -0.66 0.06 20.05
C ILE A 330 -0.64 0.80 18.71
N ALA A 331 0.30 1.72 18.52
CA ALA A 331 0.44 2.39 17.23
C ALA A 331 0.96 1.43 16.16
N HIS A 332 0.17 1.17 15.12
CA HIS A 332 0.59 0.47 13.90
C HIS A 332 1.17 1.44 12.86
N GLY A 333 1.00 2.76 13.07
CA GLY A 333 1.52 3.79 12.18
C GLY A 333 0.69 3.91 10.90
N VAL A 334 1.28 4.50 9.86
CA VAL A 334 0.62 4.65 8.56
C VAL A 334 0.52 3.28 7.90
N VAL A 335 -0.71 2.75 7.78
CA VAL A 335 -0.99 1.42 7.21
C VAL A 335 -1.27 1.47 5.72
N MET A 336 -1.73 2.63 5.23
CA MET A 336 -1.95 2.92 3.82
C MET A 336 -1.43 4.32 3.53
N ALA A 337 -0.54 4.44 2.53
CA ALA A 337 0.08 5.71 2.16
C ALA A 337 -0.74 6.51 1.14
N GLY A 338 -1.94 6.04 0.77
CA GLY A 338 -2.75 6.61 -0.30
C GLY A 338 -2.81 5.69 -1.51
N ALA A 339 -4.01 5.23 -1.87
CA ALA A 339 -4.25 4.56 -3.13
C ALA A 339 -4.51 5.62 -4.20
N ASP A 340 -3.55 5.84 -5.09
CA ASP A 340 -3.70 6.92 -6.05
C ASP A 340 -4.67 6.53 -7.16
N ALA A 341 -5.91 6.98 -7.00
CA ALA A 341 -6.84 7.20 -8.08
C ALA A 341 -7.05 8.71 -8.27
N HIS A 342 -6.00 9.53 -8.13
CA HIS A 342 -6.05 10.96 -8.44
C HIS A 342 -6.65 11.16 -9.85
N PRO A 343 -7.46 12.21 -10.07
CA PRO A 343 -7.71 12.75 -11.40
C PRO A 343 -6.46 13.49 -11.89
N ALA A 344 -5.29 12.84 -11.80
CA ALA A 344 -4.05 13.35 -12.37
C ALA A 344 -4.10 13.09 -13.88
N PRO A 345 -3.68 14.06 -14.70
CA PRO A 345 -3.52 13.80 -16.12
C PRO A 345 -2.47 12.70 -16.31
N SER A 346 -2.72 11.80 -17.26
CA SER A 346 -1.73 10.83 -17.74
C SER A 346 -0.39 11.54 -17.96
N SER A 347 0.71 10.85 -17.69
CA SER A 347 2.08 11.38 -17.84
C SER A 347 2.51 12.40 -16.78
N ALA A 348 1.73 12.64 -15.72
CA ALA A 348 2.17 13.47 -14.58
C ALA A 348 3.23 12.77 -13.72
N PHE A 349 4.25 13.49 -13.26
CA PHE A 349 5.34 12.91 -12.48
C PHE A 349 5.04 12.91 -10.98
N PHE A 350 5.32 11.79 -10.32
CA PHE A 350 5.17 11.61 -8.87
C PHE A 350 6.45 11.05 -8.25
N HIS A 351 6.70 11.42 -7.00
CA HIS A 351 7.87 11.03 -6.23
C HIS A 351 7.47 10.44 -4.88
N SER A 352 8.13 9.35 -4.49
CA SER A 352 8.00 8.72 -3.17
C SER A 352 9.38 8.38 -2.60
N ILE A 353 9.44 8.16 -1.28
CA ILE A 353 10.65 7.83 -0.52
C ILE A 353 10.36 6.60 0.35
N LYS A 354 11.16 5.56 0.22
CA LYS A 354 11.24 4.46 1.18
C LYS A 354 12.32 4.76 2.21
N SER A 355 11.96 4.71 3.49
CA SER A 355 12.91 4.88 4.59
C SER A 355 13.86 3.69 4.72
N PRO A 356 14.98 3.81 5.46
CA PRO A 356 15.92 2.72 5.66
C PRO A 356 15.30 1.60 6.52
N THR A 357 14.26 1.93 7.31
CA THR A 357 13.48 0.98 8.11
C THR A 357 12.40 0.26 7.31
N GLY A 358 12.21 0.60 6.03
CA GLY A 358 11.34 -0.10 5.09
C GLY A 358 9.98 0.55 4.82
N GLY A 359 9.63 1.64 5.51
CA GLY A 359 8.34 2.33 5.31
C GLY A 359 8.35 3.23 4.08
N TRP A 360 7.26 3.23 3.29
CA TRP A 360 7.09 4.09 2.12
C TRP A 360 6.32 5.36 2.47
N ALA A 361 6.80 6.50 1.96
CA ALA A 361 6.02 7.74 1.92
C ALA A 361 4.97 7.67 0.80
N PRO A 362 3.85 8.41 0.92
CA PRO A 362 2.91 8.60 -0.18
C PRO A 362 3.60 9.12 -1.45
N PHE A 363 3.18 8.63 -2.61
CA PHE A 363 3.53 9.31 -3.87
C PHE A 363 2.98 10.73 -3.85
N SER A 364 3.83 11.70 -4.18
CA SER A 364 3.50 13.13 -4.20
C SER A 364 3.83 13.72 -5.57
N PRO A 365 2.97 14.57 -6.15
CA PRO A 365 3.21 15.13 -7.48
C PRO A 365 4.41 16.09 -7.48
N LEU A 366 5.21 16.05 -8.55
CA LEU A 366 6.22 17.07 -8.81
C LEU A 366 5.57 18.26 -9.53
N ALA A 367 5.71 19.45 -8.96
CA ALA A 367 5.26 20.69 -9.59
C ALA A 367 5.94 20.87 -10.95
N GLY A 368 5.21 21.39 -11.94
CA GLY A 368 5.66 21.56 -13.31
C GLY A 368 6.40 22.87 -13.59
N VAL A 369 6.81 23.02 -14.86
CA VAL A 369 7.50 24.22 -15.36
C VAL A 369 6.62 25.46 -15.15
N GLY A 370 7.22 26.56 -14.72
CA GLY A 370 6.51 27.83 -14.52
C GLY A 370 5.51 27.84 -13.35
N GLY A 371 5.53 26.83 -12.48
CA GLY A 371 4.59 26.72 -11.36
C GLY A 371 3.29 25.98 -11.69
N ALA A 372 3.26 25.23 -12.79
CA ALA A 372 2.15 24.32 -13.09
C ALA A 372 1.98 23.27 -11.97
N GLY A 373 0.75 22.78 -11.80
CA GLY A 373 0.45 21.79 -10.74
C GLY A 373 1.20 20.46 -10.89
N TYR A 374 1.56 20.08 -12.13
CA TYR A 374 2.27 18.85 -12.45
C TYR A 374 3.31 19.09 -13.52
N PHE A 375 4.46 18.43 -13.40
CA PHE A 375 5.31 18.17 -14.56
C PHE A 375 4.70 17.02 -15.37
N GLN A 376 4.43 17.25 -16.65
CA GLN A 376 3.85 16.25 -17.56
C GLN A 376 4.90 15.84 -18.59
N GLY A 377 5.17 14.54 -18.70
CA GLY A 377 6.23 14.00 -19.55
C GLY A 377 6.20 12.49 -19.71
N SER A 378 7.06 11.94 -20.56
CA SER A 378 7.04 10.52 -20.92
C SER A 378 8.18 9.67 -20.35
N GLU A 379 9.40 10.23 -20.27
CA GLU A 379 10.61 9.52 -19.83
C GLU A 379 11.15 10.17 -18.56
N ASN A 380 11.64 9.36 -17.62
CA ASN A 380 12.19 9.87 -16.37
C ASN A 380 13.49 9.17 -15.95
N ALA A 381 14.43 9.95 -15.41
CA ALA A 381 15.67 9.42 -14.84
C ALA A 381 16.00 10.12 -13.52
N ILE A 382 16.52 9.37 -12.55
CA ILE A 382 16.79 9.86 -11.20
C ILE A 382 18.11 9.31 -10.66
N THR A 383 18.88 10.14 -9.97
CA THR A 383 20.08 9.72 -9.23
C THR A 383 20.25 10.55 -7.98
N SER A 384 20.96 10.04 -6.98
CA SER A 384 21.48 10.84 -5.87
C SER A 384 22.94 11.24 -6.12
N THR A 385 23.40 12.26 -5.42
CA THR A 385 24.82 12.64 -5.33
C THR A 385 25.31 12.51 -3.88
N PRO A 386 26.64 12.44 -3.65
CA PRO A 386 27.20 12.25 -2.29
C PRO A 386 26.82 13.32 -1.26
N ASP A 387 26.36 14.49 -1.68
CA ASP A 387 25.85 15.54 -0.80
C ASP A 387 24.41 15.29 -0.31
N GLY A 388 23.80 14.16 -0.70
CA GLY A 388 22.44 13.78 -0.36
C GLY A 388 21.37 14.46 -1.22
N SER A 389 21.76 15.26 -2.22
CA SER A 389 20.79 15.80 -3.17
C SER A 389 20.39 14.73 -4.19
N VAL A 390 19.18 14.86 -4.70
CA VAL A 390 18.60 13.99 -5.73
C VAL A 390 18.43 14.81 -7.00
N GLN A 391 18.92 14.30 -8.11
CA GLN A 391 18.85 14.91 -9.44
C GLN A 391 17.84 14.13 -10.26
N VAL A 392 16.91 14.84 -10.89
CA VAL A 392 15.84 14.27 -11.70
C VAL A 392 15.88 14.88 -13.09
N LEU A 393 15.72 14.02 -14.09
CA LEU A 393 15.45 14.38 -15.47
C LEU A 393 14.02 13.97 -15.83
N GLY A 394 13.41 14.75 -16.73
CA GLY A 394 12.14 14.39 -17.33
C GLY A 394 12.00 14.96 -18.73
N THR A 395 11.55 14.13 -19.67
CA THR A 395 11.20 14.57 -21.02
C THR A 395 9.77 15.08 -21.04
N GLY A 396 9.60 16.39 -21.21
CA GLY A 396 8.30 17.04 -21.24
C GLY A 396 7.47 16.62 -22.46
N THR A 397 6.17 16.91 -22.43
CA THR A 397 5.26 16.64 -23.57
C THR A 397 5.64 17.39 -24.86
N ASP A 398 6.51 18.40 -24.78
CA ASP A 398 7.11 19.08 -25.92
C ASP A 398 8.38 18.38 -26.47
N GLY A 399 8.72 17.21 -25.93
CA GLY A 399 9.86 16.39 -26.32
C GLY A 399 11.21 16.89 -25.80
N LYS A 400 11.23 17.93 -24.95
CA LYS A 400 12.46 18.51 -24.42
C LYS A 400 12.85 17.93 -23.08
N LEU A 401 14.14 17.88 -22.83
CA LEU A 401 14.69 17.38 -21.57
C LEU A 401 14.79 18.50 -20.53
N TYR A 402 14.22 18.26 -19.36
CA TYR A 402 14.26 19.15 -18.21
C TYR A 402 15.01 18.53 -17.05
N HIS A 403 15.60 19.37 -16.20
CA HIS A 403 16.27 18.98 -14.97
C HIS A 403 15.64 19.67 -13.75
N VAL A 404 15.53 18.94 -12.64
CA VAL A 404 15.19 19.46 -11.32
C VAL A 404 16.02 18.75 -10.25
N ALA A 405 16.31 19.42 -9.14
CA ALA A 405 17.02 18.84 -8.02
C ALA A 405 16.21 18.97 -6.72
N ARG A 406 16.29 17.94 -5.86
CA ARG A 406 15.83 17.96 -4.48
C ARG A 406 17.03 18.04 -3.55
N TYR A 407 17.03 19.01 -2.65
CA TYR A 407 18.06 19.13 -1.63
C TYR A 407 17.78 18.20 -0.43
N PRO A 408 18.80 17.91 0.41
CA PRO A 408 18.64 17.06 1.60
C PRO A 408 17.58 17.56 2.59
N ASN A 409 17.37 18.88 2.65
CA ASN A 409 16.32 19.50 3.49
C ASN A 409 14.89 19.32 2.93
N GLY A 410 14.75 18.64 1.80
CA GLY A 410 13.49 18.33 1.15
C GLY A 410 12.97 19.37 0.16
N SER A 411 13.62 20.52 0.01
CA SER A 411 13.19 21.51 -0.96
C SER A 411 13.60 21.14 -2.38
N TRP A 412 12.73 21.44 -3.34
CA TRP A 412 12.98 21.26 -4.77
C TRP A 412 13.40 22.57 -5.43
N THR A 413 14.31 22.48 -6.41
CA THR A 413 14.50 23.56 -7.38
C THR A 413 13.31 23.61 -8.34
N ARG A 414 13.29 24.61 -9.23
CA ARG A 414 12.34 24.60 -10.36
C ARG A 414 12.91 23.77 -11.51
N TRP A 415 12.02 23.21 -12.31
CA TRP A 415 12.39 22.60 -13.59
C TRP A 415 13.06 23.63 -14.52
N GLY A 416 14.23 23.28 -15.04
CA GLY A 416 14.94 24.03 -16.07
C GLY A 416 15.17 23.18 -17.30
N ALA A 417 14.85 23.70 -18.49
CA ALA A 417 15.17 23.04 -19.74
C ALA A 417 16.70 22.96 -19.89
N ILE A 418 17.22 21.83 -20.35
CA ILE A 418 18.64 21.67 -20.63
C ILE A 418 18.94 22.23 -22.03
N ASP A 419 19.99 23.04 -22.14
CA ASP A 419 20.44 23.60 -23.41
C ASP A 419 20.80 22.49 -24.41
N GLY A 420 20.45 22.71 -25.68
CA GLY A 420 20.76 21.79 -26.76
C GLY A 420 22.22 21.89 -27.25
N ALA A 421 22.64 20.99 -28.15
CA ALA A 421 23.99 21.02 -28.72
C ALA A 421 24.27 22.28 -29.56
N THR A 422 23.22 22.92 -30.07
CA THR A 422 23.32 24.20 -30.79
C THR A 422 23.01 25.38 -29.86
N PRO A 423 23.81 26.47 -29.85
CA PRO A 423 23.55 27.63 -29.00
C PRO A 423 22.13 28.18 -29.18
N GLY A 424 21.44 28.44 -28.06
CA GLY A 424 20.07 28.97 -28.05
C GLY A 424 18.97 27.94 -28.32
N SER A 425 19.32 26.66 -28.50
CA SER A 425 18.35 25.56 -28.59
C SER A 425 18.16 24.86 -27.24
N THR A 426 17.11 24.04 -27.16
CA THR A 426 16.82 23.17 -26.01
C THR A 426 16.94 21.72 -26.45
N TRP A 427 17.47 20.86 -25.57
CA TRP A 427 17.75 19.47 -25.92
C TRP A 427 16.46 18.67 -26.06
N ALA A 428 16.33 17.91 -27.16
CA ALA A 428 15.23 16.99 -27.39
C ALA A 428 15.70 15.55 -27.17
N SER A 429 15.08 14.87 -26.22
CA SER A 429 15.44 13.51 -25.79
C SER A 429 14.38 12.52 -26.24
N ARG A 430 14.82 11.32 -26.61
CA ARG A 430 13.96 10.14 -26.81
C ARG A 430 14.05 9.14 -25.66
N ASP A 431 15.18 9.15 -24.96
CA ASP A 431 15.42 8.38 -23.75
C ASP A 431 16.66 8.98 -23.05
N GLU A 432 16.74 8.85 -21.73
CA GLU A 432 17.76 9.47 -20.90
C GLU A 432 18.19 8.61 -19.72
N ALA A 433 19.45 8.79 -19.31
CA ALA A 433 19.94 8.28 -18.05
C ALA A 433 20.79 9.32 -17.34
N ILE A 434 20.76 9.31 -16.01
CA ILE A 434 21.59 10.17 -15.17
C ILE A 434 22.29 9.36 -14.10
N ALA A 435 23.56 9.65 -13.88
CA ALA A 435 24.42 8.95 -12.94
C ALA A 435 25.13 9.93 -12.03
N GLY A 436 24.91 9.82 -10.72
CA GLY A 436 25.64 10.56 -9.70
C GLY A 436 27.05 10.03 -9.56
N MET A 437 28.02 10.94 -9.52
CA MET A 437 29.44 10.59 -9.47
C MET A 437 30.02 10.81 -8.06
N PRO A 438 31.05 10.05 -7.66
CA PRO A 438 31.70 10.22 -6.35
C PRO A 438 32.28 11.62 -6.11
N ASN A 439 32.59 12.37 -7.17
CA ASN A 439 33.11 13.74 -7.08
C ASN A 439 32.01 14.80 -6.85
N GLY A 440 30.72 14.41 -6.83
CA GLY A 440 29.58 15.30 -6.69
C GLY A 440 29.00 15.85 -8.00
N ASP A 441 29.59 15.50 -9.14
CA ASP A 441 29.00 15.77 -10.44
C ASP A 441 27.90 14.74 -10.76
N ALA A 442 27.14 14.99 -11.82
CA ALA A 442 26.30 13.99 -12.46
C ALA A 442 26.64 13.88 -13.95
N GLN A 443 26.69 12.65 -14.47
CA GLN A 443 26.84 12.39 -15.90
C GLN A 443 25.46 12.09 -16.47
N VAL A 444 25.14 12.69 -17.62
CA VAL A 444 23.88 12.51 -18.33
C VAL A 444 24.17 11.85 -19.67
N MET A 445 23.41 10.81 -19.95
CA MET A 445 23.34 10.16 -21.26
C MET A 445 21.96 10.45 -21.86
N SER A 446 21.90 10.65 -23.16
CA SER A 446 20.61 10.80 -23.86
C SER A 446 20.69 10.25 -25.27
N ILE A 447 19.58 9.65 -25.69
CA ILE A 447 19.30 9.34 -27.08
C ILE A 447 18.66 10.59 -27.70
N GLY A 448 19.39 11.26 -28.57
CA GLY A 448 18.90 12.45 -29.25
C GLY A 448 17.71 12.13 -30.17
N SER A 449 16.97 13.16 -30.58
CA SER A 449 15.90 13.03 -31.60
C SER A 449 16.37 12.39 -32.92
N ASP A 450 17.66 12.47 -33.25
CA ASP A 450 18.29 11.81 -34.40
C ASP A 450 18.65 10.34 -34.17
N GLY A 451 18.38 9.81 -32.96
CA GLY A 451 18.67 8.46 -32.53
C GLY A 451 20.12 8.20 -32.12
N ARG A 452 21.00 9.20 -32.14
CA ARG A 452 22.41 9.04 -31.71
C ARG A 452 22.57 9.19 -30.21
N ILE A 453 23.68 8.68 -29.70
CA ILE A 453 24.01 8.66 -28.28
C ILE A 453 24.87 9.87 -27.93
N TYR A 454 24.40 10.67 -26.98
CA TYR A 454 25.09 11.87 -26.50
C TYR A 454 25.37 11.79 -25.01
N HIS A 455 26.43 12.49 -24.61
CA HIS A 455 26.89 12.64 -23.24
C HIS A 455 26.96 14.13 -22.87
N ASN A 456 26.55 14.45 -21.65
CA ASN A 456 26.71 15.75 -21.02
C ASN A 456 27.08 15.55 -19.54
N ALA A 457 27.65 16.56 -18.90
CA ALA A 457 27.95 16.54 -17.48
C ALA A 457 27.34 17.76 -16.79
N ARG A 458 26.68 17.51 -15.66
CA ARG A 458 26.29 18.55 -14.71
C ARG A 458 27.34 18.59 -13.62
N TYR A 459 28.08 19.69 -13.55
CA TYR A 459 29.08 19.87 -12.51
C TYR A 459 28.43 20.18 -11.16
N LYS A 460 29.12 19.87 -10.06
CA LYS A 460 28.65 20.13 -8.69
C LYS A 460 28.24 21.59 -8.45
N ASN A 461 28.88 22.54 -9.13
CA ASN A 461 28.55 23.97 -9.07
C ASN A 461 27.24 24.33 -9.82
N GLY A 462 26.60 23.37 -10.50
CA GLY A 462 25.37 23.54 -11.27
C GLY A 462 25.56 23.90 -12.74
N SER A 463 26.79 24.15 -13.21
CA SER A 463 27.03 24.43 -14.64
C SER A 463 27.06 23.14 -15.47
N TRP A 464 26.75 23.27 -16.77
CA TRP A 464 26.71 22.14 -17.70
C TRP A 464 27.90 22.16 -18.66
N GLN A 465 28.40 20.97 -19.02
CA GLN A 465 29.47 20.81 -20.00
C GLN A 465 29.00 21.10 -21.44
N GLY A 466 27.75 20.77 -21.74
CA GLY A 466 27.22 20.74 -23.10
C GLY A 466 27.28 19.33 -23.71
N TRP A 467 26.43 19.10 -24.71
CA TRP A 467 26.25 17.78 -25.33
C TRP A 467 27.37 17.43 -26.30
N ASN A 468 27.93 16.23 -26.15
CA ASN A 468 28.96 15.67 -27.00
C ASN A 468 28.51 14.30 -27.54
N PRO A 469 28.63 14.02 -28.84
CA PRO A 469 28.36 12.69 -29.37
C PRO A 469 29.37 11.69 -28.82
N VAL A 470 28.90 10.56 -28.31
CA VAL A 470 29.77 9.51 -27.75
C VAL A 470 30.31 8.58 -28.83
N SER A 471 29.54 8.38 -29.89
CA SER A 471 29.92 7.52 -31.01
C SER A 471 29.05 7.82 -32.24
N THR A 472 29.31 7.09 -33.34
CA THR A 472 28.45 7.09 -34.52
C THR A 472 27.26 6.14 -34.41
N TRP A 473 27.12 5.41 -33.29
CA TRP A 473 26.05 4.45 -33.08
C TRP A 473 24.71 5.13 -32.76
N SER A 474 23.65 4.42 -33.09
CA SER A 474 22.29 4.76 -32.70
C SER A 474 21.71 3.70 -31.78
N ALA A 475 20.87 4.14 -30.86
CA ALA A 475 20.19 3.30 -29.88
C ALA A 475 18.76 3.79 -29.68
N ARG A 476 17.92 2.94 -29.08
CA ARG A 476 16.56 3.32 -28.68
C ARG A 476 16.40 3.49 -27.19
N ALA A 477 17.32 2.95 -26.38
CA ALA A 477 17.31 3.14 -24.94
C ALA A 477 18.73 3.17 -24.35
N VAL A 478 18.88 3.79 -23.19
CA VAL A 478 20.14 4.01 -22.48
C VAL A 478 19.95 3.94 -20.96
N ALA A 479 20.85 3.25 -20.28
CA ALA A 479 20.97 3.24 -18.82
C ALA A 479 22.42 3.51 -18.43
N ALA A 480 22.64 4.21 -17.31
CA ALA A 480 23.99 4.58 -16.88
C ALA A 480 24.12 4.59 -15.36
N THR A 481 25.31 4.26 -14.87
CA THR A 481 25.64 4.36 -13.43
C THR A 481 27.07 4.83 -13.21
N GLY A 482 27.25 5.64 -12.17
CA GLY A 482 28.56 6.02 -11.67
C GLY A 482 29.15 4.90 -10.82
N MET A 483 30.47 4.73 -10.90
CA MET A 483 31.21 3.73 -10.14
C MET A 483 32.08 4.39 -9.06
N PRO A 484 32.40 3.70 -7.95
CA PRO A 484 33.25 4.24 -6.89
C PRO A 484 34.64 4.73 -7.37
N ASN A 485 35.16 4.15 -8.45
CA ASN A 485 36.45 4.55 -9.04
C ASN A 485 36.37 5.80 -9.94
N GLY A 486 35.19 6.40 -10.10
CA GLY A 486 34.96 7.57 -10.95
C GLY A 486 34.67 7.24 -12.42
N ASP A 487 34.61 5.96 -12.79
CA ASP A 487 34.16 5.55 -14.12
C ASP A 487 32.63 5.63 -14.22
N LEU A 488 32.13 5.77 -15.44
CA LEU A 488 30.72 5.61 -15.80
C LEU A 488 30.58 4.27 -16.54
N GLN A 489 29.61 3.44 -16.15
CA GLN A 489 29.18 2.31 -16.96
C GLN A 489 27.88 2.68 -17.68
N VAL A 490 27.82 2.37 -18.98
CA VAL A 490 26.66 2.68 -19.83
C VAL A 490 26.23 1.43 -20.56
N VAL A 491 24.94 1.16 -20.54
CA VAL A 491 24.29 0.10 -21.30
C VAL A 491 23.26 0.73 -22.24
N ILE A 492 23.19 0.24 -23.46
CA ILE A 492 22.22 0.69 -24.45
C ILE A 492 21.45 -0.50 -25.02
N ILE A 493 20.23 -0.24 -25.48
CA ILE A 493 19.54 -1.12 -26.43
C ILE A 493 19.74 -0.53 -27.83
N GLY A 494 20.52 -1.24 -28.66
CA GLY A 494 20.75 -0.87 -30.04
C GLY A 494 19.46 -0.89 -30.87
N LEU A 495 19.49 -0.28 -32.07
CA LEU A 495 18.35 -0.36 -33.00
C LEU A 495 18.05 -1.79 -33.47
N ASP A 496 19.03 -2.69 -33.39
CA ASP A 496 18.85 -4.13 -33.62
C ASP A 496 18.16 -4.85 -32.45
N GLY A 497 17.88 -4.15 -31.36
CA GLY A 497 17.22 -4.63 -30.16
C GLY A 497 18.09 -5.42 -29.19
N LYS A 498 19.41 -5.36 -29.35
CA LYS A 498 20.37 -6.04 -28.46
C LYS A 498 21.05 -5.09 -27.49
N LEU A 499 21.52 -5.66 -26.38
CA LEU A 499 22.26 -4.93 -25.36
C LEU A 499 23.73 -4.77 -25.72
N TYR A 500 24.23 -3.54 -25.56
CA TYR A 500 25.63 -3.20 -25.69
C TYR A 500 26.10 -2.42 -24.47
N HIS A 501 27.38 -2.60 -24.11
CA HIS A 501 28.00 -1.96 -22.96
C HIS A 501 29.26 -1.19 -23.37
N ALA A 502 29.44 -0.01 -22.79
CA ALA A 502 30.70 0.75 -22.83
C ALA A 502 30.95 1.44 -21.49
N ALA A 503 32.23 1.62 -21.16
CA ALA A 503 32.66 2.44 -20.03
C ALA A 503 33.19 3.79 -20.50
N ARG A 504 32.91 4.85 -19.75
CA ARG A 504 33.70 6.09 -19.79
C ARG A 504 34.60 6.11 -18.58
N TYR A 505 35.91 6.11 -18.80
CA TYR A 505 36.86 6.14 -17.72
C TYR A 505 36.88 7.50 -17.02
N ALA A 506 37.38 7.56 -15.78
CA ALA A 506 37.52 8.79 -15.01
C ALA A 506 38.34 9.88 -15.75
N ASN A 507 39.26 9.47 -16.64
CA ASN A 507 40.04 10.37 -17.50
C ASN A 507 39.25 10.94 -18.70
N GLY A 508 38.01 10.51 -18.90
CA GLY A 508 37.11 10.94 -19.97
C GLY A 508 37.19 10.13 -21.27
N ALA A 509 38.11 9.16 -21.38
CA ALA A 509 38.18 8.29 -22.54
C ALA A 509 37.03 7.27 -22.53
N TRP A 510 36.51 6.98 -23.72
CA TRP A 510 35.45 5.98 -23.92
C TRP A 510 36.02 4.65 -24.38
N GLN A 511 35.48 3.58 -23.84
CA GLN A 511 35.61 2.24 -24.39
C GLN A 511 34.76 2.11 -25.67
N ASN A 512 35.18 1.25 -26.60
CA ASN A 512 34.29 0.81 -27.68
C ASN A 512 33.05 0.10 -27.12
N TRP A 513 31.94 0.17 -27.85
CA TRP A 513 30.72 -0.59 -27.53
C TRP A 513 30.93 -2.08 -27.78
N ASN A 514 30.59 -2.91 -26.78
CA ASN A 514 30.68 -4.37 -26.86
C ASN A 514 29.29 -4.98 -26.65
N ALA A 515 28.92 -5.96 -27.47
CA ALA A 515 27.68 -6.69 -27.27
C ALA A 515 27.73 -7.49 -25.97
N LEU A 516 26.64 -7.47 -25.19
CA LEU A 516 26.50 -8.35 -24.03
C LEU A 516 26.02 -9.72 -24.49
N ASN A 517 26.63 -10.78 -23.98
CA ASN A 517 26.22 -12.16 -24.27
C ASN A 517 24.75 -12.37 -23.86
N GLY A 518 24.04 -13.20 -24.63
CA GLY A 518 22.65 -13.58 -24.35
C GLY A 518 22.54 -14.61 -23.22
N TYR A 519 21.32 -14.81 -22.74
CA TYR A 519 21.00 -15.85 -21.75
C TYR A 519 21.48 -17.23 -22.24
N GLN A 520 22.08 -18.01 -21.33
CA GLN A 520 22.67 -19.33 -21.62
C GLN A 520 23.70 -19.34 -22.77
N GLY A 521 24.43 -18.24 -22.96
CA GLY A 521 25.48 -18.13 -23.99
C GLY A 521 24.96 -17.76 -25.38
N GLY A 522 23.74 -17.22 -25.47
CA GLY A 522 23.18 -16.71 -26.72
C GLY A 522 24.03 -15.59 -27.36
N ASN A 523 23.92 -15.43 -28.68
CA ASN A 523 24.64 -14.37 -29.40
C ASN A 523 23.95 -13.01 -29.27
N GLY A 524 24.32 -12.28 -28.22
CA GLY A 524 23.69 -11.01 -27.87
C GLY A 524 22.45 -11.20 -27.00
N PHE A 525 22.24 -10.33 -26.02
CA PHE A 525 21.01 -10.29 -25.23
C PHE A 525 19.99 -9.35 -25.86
N ALA A 526 18.82 -9.86 -26.25
CA ALA A 526 17.75 -9.04 -26.84
C ALA A 526 16.78 -8.57 -25.76
N ALA A 527 16.55 -7.26 -25.68
CA ALA A 527 15.80 -6.64 -24.58
C ALA A 527 14.86 -5.52 -25.04
N SER A 528 13.77 -5.35 -24.30
CA SER A 528 12.82 -4.23 -24.42
C SER A 528 13.15 -3.08 -23.46
N ALA A 529 13.66 -3.41 -22.25
CA ALA A 529 14.04 -2.44 -21.22
C ALA A 529 15.33 -2.87 -20.49
N VAL A 530 16.08 -1.91 -19.95
CA VAL A 530 17.33 -2.18 -19.23
C VAL A 530 17.61 -1.11 -18.17
N ALA A 531 18.21 -1.53 -17.05
CA ALA A 531 18.72 -0.66 -16.00
C ALA A 531 20.05 -1.17 -15.46
N ILE A 532 20.87 -0.27 -14.91
CA ILE A 532 22.18 -0.60 -14.33
C ILE A 532 22.44 0.19 -13.05
N ALA A 533 23.03 -0.46 -12.05
CA ALA A 533 23.41 0.15 -10.77
C ALA A 533 24.85 -0.18 -10.40
N GLY A 534 25.61 0.82 -9.98
CA GLY A 534 26.93 0.70 -9.40
C GLY A 534 26.85 0.32 -7.93
N MET A 535 27.67 -0.63 -7.52
CA MET A 535 27.71 -1.13 -6.15
C MET A 535 28.93 -0.57 -5.40
N PRO A 536 28.87 -0.44 -4.05
CA PRO A 536 30.00 0.06 -3.27
C PRO A 536 31.28 -0.78 -3.40
N ASN A 537 31.15 -2.06 -3.74
CA ASN A 537 32.28 -2.96 -3.95
C ASN A 537 32.96 -2.82 -5.33
N GLY A 538 32.46 -1.93 -6.19
CA GLY A 538 32.98 -1.72 -7.55
C GLY A 538 32.37 -2.64 -8.62
N ASP A 539 31.45 -3.53 -8.26
CA ASP A 539 30.65 -4.27 -9.24
C ASP A 539 29.51 -3.39 -9.79
N ALA A 540 28.96 -3.77 -10.93
CA ALA A 540 27.70 -3.22 -11.44
C ALA A 540 26.66 -4.33 -11.60
N GLN A 541 25.43 -4.06 -11.21
CA GLN A 541 24.29 -4.96 -11.38
C GLN A 541 23.39 -4.45 -12.50
N LEU A 542 23.00 -5.35 -13.40
CA LEU A 542 22.12 -5.06 -14.51
C LEU A 542 20.80 -5.80 -14.33
N VAL A 543 19.72 -5.14 -14.71
CA VAL A 543 18.43 -5.79 -14.90
C VAL A 543 17.90 -5.45 -16.28
N ALA A 544 17.34 -6.43 -16.98
CA ALA A 544 16.76 -6.25 -18.29
C ALA A 544 15.45 -7.04 -18.42
N VAL A 545 14.53 -6.51 -19.21
CA VAL A 545 13.36 -7.27 -19.69
C VAL A 545 13.73 -7.85 -21.04
N GLY A 546 13.81 -9.17 -21.12
CA GLY A 546 14.06 -9.88 -22.37
C GLY A 546 12.91 -9.69 -23.35
N ASN A 547 13.17 -9.82 -24.65
CA ASN A 547 12.10 -9.79 -25.66
C ASN A 547 11.11 -10.97 -25.54
N ASP A 548 11.40 -11.96 -24.69
CA ASP A 548 10.49 -13.02 -24.28
C ASP A 548 9.57 -12.61 -23.11
N GLY A 549 9.67 -11.35 -22.67
CA GLY A 549 8.89 -10.74 -21.60
C GLY A 549 9.47 -10.93 -20.20
N ARG A 550 10.50 -11.75 -20.00
CA ARG A 550 10.96 -12.09 -18.64
C ARG A 550 12.01 -11.12 -18.13
N GLU A 551 12.07 -10.93 -16.81
CA GLU A 551 13.10 -10.16 -16.15
C GLU A 551 14.36 -10.99 -15.88
N TYR A 552 15.51 -10.44 -16.25
CA TYR A 552 16.83 -11.04 -16.08
C TYR A 552 17.77 -10.15 -15.30
N HIS A 553 18.72 -10.76 -14.58
CA HIS A 553 19.78 -10.14 -13.81
C HIS A 553 21.15 -10.60 -14.30
N ASP A 554 22.10 -9.68 -14.38
CA ASP A 554 23.53 -9.98 -14.59
C ASP A 554 24.40 -9.08 -13.71
N VAL A 555 25.64 -9.49 -13.48
CA VAL A 555 26.64 -8.74 -12.72
C VAL A 555 27.89 -8.58 -13.56
N ARG A 556 28.31 -7.33 -13.72
CA ARG A 556 29.65 -6.98 -14.16
C ARG A 556 30.54 -6.86 -12.94
N PHE A 557 31.47 -7.79 -12.77
CA PHE A 557 32.43 -7.73 -11.69
C PHE A 557 33.40 -6.56 -11.88
N VAL A 558 33.98 -6.07 -10.78
CA VAL A 558 34.98 -4.99 -10.78
C VAL A 558 36.18 -5.27 -11.68
N ASN A 559 36.52 -6.55 -11.87
CA ASN A 559 37.60 -6.99 -12.78
C ASN A 559 37.21 -6.95 -14.28
N GLY A 560 35.97 -6.56 -14.61
CA GLY A 560 35.44 -6.45 -15.96
C GLY A 560 34.82 -7.74 -16.54
N SER A 561 34.88 -8.86 -15.81
CA SER A 561 34.20 -10.10 -16.21
C SER A 561 32.70 -10.05 -15.89
N TRP A 562 31.92 -10.89 -16.58
CA TRP A 562 30.46 -10.95 -16.44
C TRP A 562 30.05 -12.26 -15.77
N GLN A 563 29.08 -12.21 -14.88
CA GLN A 563 28.49 -13.39 -14.24
C GLN A 563 27.70 -14.23 -15.24
N GLY A 564 27.04 -13.58 -16.18
CA GLY A 564 26.07 -14.17 -17.10
C GLY A 564 24.64 -14.05 -16.55
N TRP A 565 23.70 -13.88 -17.48
CA TRP A 565 22.29 -13.67 -17.17
C TRP A 565 21.66 -14.82 -16.39
N SER A 566 20.88 -14.46 -15.38
CA SER A 566 20.00 -15.33 -14.60
C SER A 566 18.59 -14.74 -14.59
N GLN A 567 17.58 -15.58 -14.63
CA GLN A 567 16.19 -15.11 -14.61
C GLN A 567 15.80 -14.75 -13.17
N ILE A 568 15.16 -13.59 -12.99
CA ILE A 568 14.48 -13.23 -11.73
C ILE A 568 13.02 -13.69 -11.82
N GLY A 569 12.32 -13.29 -12.88
CA GLY A 569 10.90 -13.58 -13.13
C GLY A 569 9.94 -12.94 -12.11
N GLY A 570 8.63 -12.96 -12.42
CA GLY A 570 7.56 -12.66 -11.47
C GLY A 570 6.72 -11.42 -11.77
N VAL A 571 7.18 -10.50 -12.62
CA VAL A 571 6.34 -9.40 -13.13
C VAL A 571 5.83 -9.73 -14.53
N ASP A 572 6.69 -10.32 -15.37
CA ASP A 572 6.41 -10.80 -16.73
C ASP A 572 5.79 -9.73 -17.67
N ASN A 573 6.55 -9.37 -18.70
CA ASN A 573 6.28 -8.30 -19.67
C ASN A 573 6.30 -6.91 -19.04
N ALA A 574 7.20 -6.69 -18.08
CA ALA A 574 7.45 -5.36 -17.55
C ALA A 574 7.78 -4.36 -18.69
N THR A 575 7.11 -3.21 -18.68
CA THR A 575 7.30 -2.13 -19.66
C THR A 575 8.47 -1.23 -19.30
N SER A 576 8.84 -1.17 -18.02
CA SER A 576 9.96 -0.40 -17.50
C SER A 576 10.62 -1.13 -16.33
N VAL A 577 11.93 -0.94 -16.16
CA VAL A 577 12.73 -1.44 -15.02
C VAL A 577 13.74 -0.39 -14.59
N ALA A 578 13.99 -0.31 -13.28
CA ALA A 578 14.99 0.57 -12.69
C ALA A 578 15.69 -0.12 -11.51
N ILE A 579 16.99 0.15 -11.33
CA ILE A 579 17.79 -0.44 -10.25
C ILE A 579 18.70 0.62 -9.61
N THR A 580 18.88 0.54 -8.29
CA THR A 580 19.88 1.33 -7.55
C THR A 580 20.66 0.47 -6.58
N GLY A 581 21.96 0.76 -6.44
CA GLY A 581 22.82 0.21 -5.39
C GLY A 581 22.68 1.03 -4.10
N MET A 582 22.85 0.37 -2.96
CA MET A 582 22.80 0.96 -1.62
C MET A 582 24.17 0.89 -0.96
N SER A 583 24.43 1.80 -0.02
CA SER A 583 25.70 1.85 0.74
C SER A 583 25.97 0.60 1.57
N ASN A 584 24.92 -0.12 1.99
CA ASN A 584 25.01 -1.38 2.71
C ASN A 584 25.31 -2.60 1.82
N GLY A 585 25.41 -2.41 0.49
CA GLY A 585 25.66 -3.47 -0.48
C GLY A 585 24.39 -4.14 -1.05
N ASP A 586 23.20 -3.72 -0.62
CA ASP A 586 21.94 -4.14 -1.23
C ASP A 586 21.69 -3.41 -2.56
N ALA A 587 20.82 -3.97 -3.39
CA ALA A 587 20.26 -3.30 -4.56
C ALA A 587 18.73 -3.29 -4.48
N ASN A 588 18.13 -2.14 -4.78
CA ASN A 588 16.67 -2.00 -4.87
C ASN A 588 16.26 -1.89 -6.34
N LEU A 589 15.20 -2.60 -6.67
CA LEU A 589 14.70 -2.77 -8.03
C LEU A 589 13.24 -2.33 -8.08
N VAL A 590 12.86 -1.65 -9.16
CA VAL A 590 11.49 -1.30 -9.48
C VAL A 590 11.18 -1.76 -10.91
N ALA A 591 9.99 -2.30 -11.14
CA ALA A 591 9.48 -2.64 -12.45
C ALA A 591 8.04 -2.14 -12.61
N VAL A 592 7.64 -1.82 -13.84
CA VAL A 592 6.24 -1.48 -14.17
C VAL A 592 5.66 -2.62 -14.99
N GLY A 593 4.62 -3.28 -14.49
CA GLY A 593 3.92 -4.34 -15.19
C GLY A 593 3.06 -3.84 -16.36
N PRO A 594 2.57 -4.73 -17.22
CA PRO A 594 1.70 -4.34 -18.34
C PRO A 594 0.34 -3.75 -17.91
N ASP A 595 -0.10 -4.07 -16.69
CA ASP A 595 -1.21 -3.45 -15.98
C ASP A 595 -0.91 -2.02 -15.49
N GLY A 596 0.34 -1.58 -15.60
CA GLY A 596 0.84 -0.30 -15.12
C GLY A 596 1.23 -0.34 -13.65
N ILE A 597 1.03 -1.45 -12.94
CA ILE A 597 1.37 -1.53 -11.52
C ILE A 597 2.88 -1.47 -11.36
N THR A 598 3.33 -0.66 -10.42
CA THR A 598 4.72 -0.64 -9.95
C THR A 598 4.95 -1.78 -8.98
N TYR A 599 6.04 -2.51 -9.20
CA TYR A 599 6.53 -3.61 -8.37
C TYR A 599 7.94 -3.26 -7.87
N HIS A 600 8.21 -3.55 -6.60
CA HIS A 600 9.51 -3.39 -5.95
C HIS A 600 10.09 -4.76 -5.59
N ASN A 601 11.40 -4.91 -5.71
CA ASN A 601 12.15 -6.07 -5.23
C ASN A 601 13.50 -5.58 -4.69
N ALA A 602 14.16 -6.40 -3.88
CA ALA A 602 15.49 -6.12 -3.40
C ALA A 602 16.39 -7.34 -3.54
N ARG A 603 17.64 -7.10 -3.89
CA ARG A 603 18.71 -8.09 -3.83
C ARG A 603 19.66 -7.70 -2.72
N TYR A 604 19.71 -8.53 -1.69
CA TYR A 604 20.54 -8.26 -0.52
C TYR A 604 22.02 -8.50 -0.81
N ALA A 605 22.90 -7.92 0.00
CA ALA A 605 24.35 -8.16 -0.04
C ALA A 605 24.70 -9.67 0.10
N SER A 606 23.86 -10.44 0.81
CA SER A 606 23.91 -11.90 0.91
C SER A 606 23.64 -12.63 -0.42
N ARG A 607 23.22 -11.89 -1.47
CA ARG A 607 22.80 -12.37 -2.79
C ARG A 607 21.42 -13.05 -2.81
N SER A 608 20.69 -13.04 -1.70
CA SER A 608 19.28 -13.46 -1.69
C SER A 608 18.36 -12.37 -2.23
N TRP A 609 17.22 -12.79 -2.76
CA TRP A 609 16.17 -11.90 -3.25
C TRP A 609 15.04 -11.79 -2.22
N GLN A 610 14.47 -10.60 -2.10
CA GLN A 610 13.26 -10.34 -1.32
C GLN A 610 12.03 -10.99 -1.96
N GLY A 611 11.96 -10.95 -3.30
CA GLY A 611 10.72 -11.21 -4.05
C GLY A 611 10.00 -9.91 -4.38
N TRP A 612 9.13 -9.95 -5.39
CA TRP A 612 8.38 -8.77 -5.84
C TRP A 612 7.23 -8.45 -4.88
N VAL A 613 7.09 -7.17 -4.53
CA VAL A 613 5.99 -6.59 -3.76
C VAL A 613 5.42 -5.39 -4.52
N ALA A 614 4.13 -5.09 -4.41
CA ALA A 614 3.52 -3.96 -5.12
C ALA A 614 3.40 -2.74 -4.19
N PRO A 615 4.23 -1.68 -4.34
CA PRO A 615 4.10 -0.44 -3.57
C PRO A 615 2.82 0.37 -3.86
N GLY A 616 2.01 -0.02 -4.86
CA GLY A 616 0.64 0.47 -5.02
C GLY A 616 0.44 1.70 -5.92
N PHE A 617 1.32 1.93 -6.91
CA PHE A 617 1.17 3.03 -7.87
C PHE A 617 1.04 2.54 -9.31
N VAL A 618 0.16 3.15 -10.11
CA VAL A 618 -0.01 2.86 -11.54
C VAL A 618 0.78 3.86 -12.38
N ALA A 619 1.80 3.38 -13.09
CA ALA A 619 2.74 4.16 -13.87
C ALA A 619 2.85 3.66 -15.32
N ASN A 620 3.39 4.52 -16.18
CA ASN A 620 3.93 4.14 -17.50
C ASN A 620 5.42 3.79 -17.42
N ASP A 621 6.15 4.50 -16.56
CA ASP A 621 7.60 4.41 -16.43
C ASP A 621 8.03 4.72 -14.98
N ALA A 622 9.20 4.22 -14.57
CA ALA A 622 9.72 4.33 -13.21
C ALA A 622 11.25 4.48 -13.16
N GLY A 623 11.73 5.31 -12.25
CA GLY A 623 13.14 5.47 -11.89
C GLY A 623 13.37 5.26 -10.38
N VAL A 624 14.57 4.84 -10.00
CA VAL A 624 14.91 4.62 -8.58
C VAL A 624 16.33 5.07 -8.25
N THR A 625 16.54 5.67 -7.08
CA THR A 625 17.88 5.96 -6.54
C THR A 625 17.95 5.79 -5.03
N GLY A 626 19.05 5.24 -4.54
CA GLY A 626 19.41 5.22 -3.12
C GLY A 626 20.16 6.49 -2.74
N THR A 627 20.01 6.97 -1.51
CA THR A 627 20.76 8.10 -0.95
C THR A 627 21.69 7.64 0.16
N VAL A 628 22.66 8.49 0.52
CA VAL A 628 23.70 8.18 1.53
C VAL A 628 23.14 7.90 2.93
N ASN A 629 21.94 8.41 3.25
CA ASN A 629 21.23 8.16 4.50
C ASN A 629 20.41 6.85 4.50
N GLY A 630 20.44 6.09 3.40
CA GLY A 630 19.75 4.81 3.27
C GLY A 630 18.33 4.88 2.74
N ASP A 631 17.82 6.06 2.38
CA ASP A 631 16.53 6.18 1.73
C ASP A 631 16.59 5.67 0.29
N VAL A 632 15.45 5.19 -0.22
CA VAL A 632 15.27 4.85 -1.63
C VAL A 632 14.19 5.75 -2.20
N HIS A 633 14.57 6.59 -3.15
CA HIS A 633 13.67 7.49 -3.86
C HIS A 633 13.15 6.81 -5.12
N VAL A 634 11.84 6.80 -5.30
CA VAL A 634 11.18 6.30 -6.51
C VAL A 634 10.47 7.43 -7.22
N LEU A 635 10.73 7.56 -8.51
CA LEU A 635 10.08 8.51 -9.42
C LEU A 635 9.26 7.71 -10.42
N VAL A 636 8.06 8.18 -10.74
CA VAL A 636 7.15 7.51 -11.68
C VAL A 636 6.43 8.54 -12.53
N SER A 637 6.10 8.17 -13.77
CA SER A 637 5.15 8.91 -14.60
C SER A 637 3.80 8.20 -14.58
N HIS A 638 2.73 8.91 -14.19
CA HIS A 638 1.37 8.38 -14.06
C HIS A 638 0.83 7.83 -15.39
N ARG A 639 0.01 6.78 -15.31
CA ARG A 639 -0.61 6.16 -16.48
C ARG A 639 -1.74 6.99 -17.08
#